data_AF-A0A9P6X415-F1
#
_entry.id   AF-A0A9P6X415-F1
#
_cell.length_a   1.000
_cell.length_b   1.000
_cell.length_c   1.000
_cell.angle_alpha   90.00
_cell.angle_beta   90.00
_cell.angle_gamma   90.00
#
_symmetry.space_group_name_H-M   'P 1'
#
loop_
_entity.id
_entity.type
_entity.pdbx_description
1 polymer ?
#
loop_
_entity_poly.entity_id
_entity_poly.type
_entity_poly.pdbx_seq_one_letter_code
_entity_poly.pdbx_strand_id
1 'polypeptide(L)'
;MSSESCPLCQQNPATNTTANFDIWLQCDTCSDWYHAHCLKIDNVDLIEKFYCPPCQVQHDKSVRKSSRSSTRLNYADLNEGTAAGDERIWQRLLQAKQFQNNTFPRYTADQISIALFRKTGLREPLIIEKNEPELGMMMPTNLTVTQIAELVGRDRPLEVIDVATQSEITSWTLGRWADYFSNPVRDRIRNVISLEISGTALAEKITRPQVVREMDWVDLAWPKDAKERPKVQLYCLMGTKDSYTDFHIDFGGSSVFYHVLSGAKTFYLIEPTPKNLKKYQKWSSSPDQSVTFFGDLVKDCYSVELRAGNTMFIPTGWIHAVYTPEDAIVIGGNFLHSFNAATQLRVYQIEQATDVPIKFRFPYYKKLNWYALEKFDEWLREKREFSYFELESMAVLTVFFANSVSEEGKMNMTIRHKHDIPDTIEDPLGLTKRVLENSKLALLSSDIELPKTKKKTMKKKRVSRIKRELEEEDEFDEELEEKLKKDDDDDEWNPNEEYSEEPEVNNVNIPMNPMSTKKRKVNSNNDISDEDEDSMGTSSKKTTLHLKRKRSGYACGSNASQKEGNTSTSTVKQRLLELMGQTLSEPIVEKTTHSGKNKHLLYGLSAMQGWRLTMEDAHCAELDLEETEASFFGVYDGHGGSAVAKYTGESLHRHVRSSEYFDKKEYIRALTDAYLKIDKELAEDQSFISDPSGCTAVTALITPDQKSIFVANAGDSRAIISSNGKSKPLSFDHKPSDPKESERINNAGGFVEFNRVNGNLALSRAIGDFEFKQNNTLPPEKQAVTCHPDVIEHTITAEDEFFVLACDGIWDCMTNQQVVNYIRQQLAEKTRLEEICEQLMDHCLSPDNDGGGVGCDNMSVIIVAILNGKTEDEWYEWMKSRTTPKKDALGNDIEQKEE
;
A
#
# COMPACT_ATOMS: atom_id res chain seq x y z
N MET A 1 10.08 -32.82 -32.19
CA MET A 1 11.46 -33.35 -32.18
C MET A 1 12.16 -32.81 -33.42
N SER A 2 12.72 -31.60 -33.32
CA SER A 2 13.72 -31.11 -34.27
C SER A 2 15.03 -31.84 -33.99
N SER A 3 15.74 -32.21 -35.05
CA SER A 3 16.90 -33.10 -35.01
C SER A 3 18.07 -32.51 -34.22
N GLU A 4 18.64 -33.29 -33.28
CA GLU A 4 19.92 -33.03 -32.57
C GLU A 4 21.16 -33.10 -33.50
N SER A 5 21.02 -32.76 -34.77
CA SER A 5 22.07 -32.87 -35.77
C SER A 5 22.41 -31.50 -36.34
N CYS A 6 23.64 -31.03 -36.10
CA CYS A 6 24.16 -29.82 -36.71
C CYS A 6 24.11 -29.93 -38.26
N PRO A 7 23.46 -29.00 -38.98
CA PRO A 7 23.33 -29.06 -40.45
C PRO A 7 24.66 -29.00 -41.23
N LEU A 8 25.74 -28.53 -40.59
CA LEU A 8 27.07 -28.40 -41.19
C LEU A 8 28.00 -29.58 -40.89
N CYS A 9 27.53 -30.56 -40.10
CA CYS A 9 28.32 -31.73 -39.74
C CYS A 9 28.37 -32.70 -40.93
N GLN A 10 29.39 -32.58 -41.78
CA GLN A 10 29.59 -33.54 -42.87
C GLN A 10 29.98 -34.91 -42.29
N GLN A 11 29.25 -35.95 -42.69
CA GLN A 11 29.53 -37.34 -42.32
C GLN A 11 30.98 -37.70 -42.67
N ASN A 12 31.85 -37.83 -41.67
CA ASN A 12 33.12 -38.53 -41.82
C ASN A 12 33.45 -39.30 -40.52
N PRO A 13 33.09 -40.59 -40.40
CA PRO A 13 33.17 -41.37 -39.16
C PRO A 13 34.57 -41.94 -38.89
N ALA A 14 35.64 -41.22 -39.23
CA ALA A 14 36.99 -41.71 -39.03
C ALA A 14 38.02 -40.56 -38.92
N THR A 15 38.03 -39.88 -37.78
CA THR A 15 39.25 -39.43 -37.07
C THR A 15 38.84 -38.82 -35.73
N ASN A 16 38.95 -39.62 -34.67
CA ASN A 16 38.87 -39.18 -33.29
C ASN A 16 40.11 -38.36 -32.91
N THR A 17 39.90 -37.09 -32.59
CA THR A 17 40.59 -36.42 -31.47
C THR A 17 39.54 -35.59 -30.73
N THR A 18 39.27 -35.99 -29.49
CA THR A 18 38.35 -35.36 -28.53
C THR A 18 38.80 -33.94 -28.18
N ALA A 19 38.40 -32.96 -28.99
CA ALA A 19 38.52 -31.54 -28.69
C ALA A 19 37.25 -30.80 -29.17
N ASN A 20 36.49 -30.27 -28.20
CA ASN A 20 35.44 -29.24 -28.35
C ASN A 20 34.30 -29.48 -29.37
N PHE A 21 33.53 -30.56 -29.22
CA PHE A 21 32.18 -30.64 -29.81
C PHE A 21 31.06 -30.11 -28.89
N ASP A 22 31.38 -29.64 -27.68
CA ASP A 22 30.36 -29.28 -26.67
C ASP A 22 29.79 -27.86 -26.81
N ILE A 23 30.32 -27.02 -27.71
CA ILE A 23 29.86 -25.63 -27.85
C ILE A 23 28.93 -25.50 -29.05
N TRP A 24 27.67 -25.22 -28.75
CA TRP A 24 26.59 -25.08 -29.72
C TRP A 24 26.06 -23.65 -29.76
N LEU A 25 25.66 -23.22 -30.94
CA LEU A 25 25.04 -21.93 -31.21
C LEU A 25 23.68 -22.16 -31.87
N GLN A 26 22.62 -21.57 -31.31
CA GLN A 26 21.31 -21.56 -31.92
C GLN A 26 21.15 -20.33 -32.80
N CYS A 27 20.68 -20.49 -34.03
CA CYS A 27 20.41 -19.35 -34.89
C CYS A 27 19.16 -18.59 -34.42
N ASP A 28 19.29 -17.29 -34.20
CA ASP A 28 18.19 -16.41 -33.76
C ASP A 28 17.04 -16.25 -34.78
N THR A 29 17.27 -16.58 -36.06
CA THR A 29 16.25 -16.49 -37.11
C THR A 29 15.51 -17.81 -37.33
N CYS A 30 16.24 -18.92 -37.48
CA CYS A 30 15.64 -20.21 -37.83
C CYS A 30 15.56 -21.21 -36.67
N SER A 31 16.12 -20.88 -35.51
CA SER A 31 16.15 -21.70 -34.30
C SER A 31 16.90 -23.05 -34.42
N ASP A 32 17.62 -23.27 -35.53
CA ASP A 32 18.47 -24.46 -35.71
C ASP A 32 19.79 -24.34 -34.95
N TRP A 33 20.30 -25.48 -34.50
CA TRP A 33 21.52 -25.59 -33.70
C TRP A 33 22.74 -25.99 -34.54
N TYR A 34 23.86 -25.31 -34.32
CA TYR A 34 25.12 -25.51 -35.04
C TYR A 34 26.29 -25.64 -34.07
N HIS A 35 27.26 -26.51 -34.35
CA HIS A 35 28.51 -26.50 -33.59
C HIS A 35 29.33 -25.25 -33.91
N ALA A 36 29.84 -24.58 -32.89
CA ALA A 36 30.76 -23.45 -33.06
C ALA A 36 32.00 -23.84 -33.91
N HIS A 37 32.49 -25.07 -33.74
CA HIS A 37 33.56 -25.63 -34.57
C HIS A 37 33.18 -25.76 -36.05
N CYS A 38 31.99 -26.29 -36.37
CA CYS A 38 31.52 -26.39 -37.76
C CYS A 38 31.33 -25.02 -38.43
N LEU A 39 31.06 -23.98 -37.62
CA LEU A 39 30.97 -22.59 -38.05
C LEU A 39 32.32 -21.87 -38.09
N LYS A 40 33.40 -22.49 -37.58
CA LYS A 40 34.73 -21.88 -37.41
C LYS A 40 34.71 -20.60 -36.58
N ILE A 41 33.98 -20.62 -35.46
CA ILE A 41 33.86 -19.50 -34.52
C ILE A 41 34.59 -19.88 -33.23
N ASP A 42 35.69 -19.17 -32.94
CA ASP A 42 36.52 -19.45 -31.76
C ASP A 42 36.10 -18.65 -30.51
N ASN A 43 35.42 -17.51 -30.67
CA ASN A 43 35.02 -16.61 -29.57
C ASN A 43 33.50 -16.53 -29.44
N VAL A 44 32.88 -17.64 -29.03
CA VAL A 44 31.42 -17.77 -28.94
C VAL A 44 30.83 -16.79 -27.91
N ASP A 45 31.53 -16.55 -26.81
CA ASP A 45 31.09 -15.67 -25.71
C ASP A 45 30.94 -14.19 -26.09
N LEU A 46 31.53 -13.79 -27.23
CA LEU A 46 31.44 -12.44 -27.78
C LEU A 46 30.24 -12.25 -28.70
N ILE A 47 29.48 -13.31 -29.03
CA ILE A 47 28.30 -13.23 -29.89
C ILE A 47 27.06 -13.00 -29.03
N GLU A 48 26.34 -11.93 -29.32
CA GLU A 48 25.08 -11.56 -28.66
C GLU A 48 23.86 -12.13 -29.41
N LYS A 49 23.88 -12.07 -30.76
CA LYS A 49 22.89 -12.72 -31.64
C LYS A 49 23.61 -13.48 -32.74
N PHE A 50 23.30 -14.76 -32.90
CA PHE A 50 23.91 -15.62 -33.89
C PHE A 50 22.98 -15.84 -35.09
N TYR A 51 23.46 -15.46 -36.29
CA TYR A 51 22.81 -15.81 -37.54
C TYR A 51 23.63 -16.87 -38.28
N CYS A 52 23.00 -18.01 -38.58
CA CYS A 52 23.62 -19.08 -39.35
C CYS A 52 23.89 -18.63 -40.81
N PRO A 53 24.81 -19.26 -41.54
CA PRO A 53 25.18 -18.81 -42.90
C PRO A 53 23.99 -18.63 -43.86
N PRO A 54 22.94 -19.50 -43.86
CA PRO A 54 21.72 -19.25 -44.63
C PRO A 54 20.94 -17.99 -44.21
N CYS A 55 20.87 -17.70 -42.91
CA CYS A 55 20.13 -16.55 -42.37
C CYS A 55 20.92 -15.24 -42.40
N GLN A 56 22.25 -15.29 -42.57
CA GLN A 56 23.08 -14.10 -42.76
C GLN A 56 22.75 -13.32 -44.03
N VAL A 57 22.09 -13.94 -45.01
CA VAL A 57 21.58 -13.25 -46.20
C VAL A 57 20.50 -12.21 -45.85
N GLN A 58 19.80 -12.36 -44.72
CA GLN A 58 18.75 -11.45 -44.25
C GLN A 58 19.23 -10.44 -43.19
N HIS A 59 20.31 -10.74 -42.47
CA HIS A 59 20.75 -9.97 -41.30
C HIS A 59 22.22 -9.52 -41.36
N ASP A 60 22.87 -9.61 -42.52
CA ASP A 60 24.27 -9.31 -42.83
C ASP A 60 25.33 -10.06 -41.98
N LYS A 61 25.37 -9.90 -40.65
CA LYS A 61 26.34 -10.55 -39.74
C LYS A 61 25.77 -10.79 -38.34
N SER A 62 26.25 -11.82 -37.65
CA SER A 62 26.00 -12.05 -36.22
C SER A 62 26.48 -10.86 -35.37
N VAL A 63 25.66 -10.45 -34.39
CA VAL A 63 25.92 -9.29 -33.52
C VAL A 63 26.93 -9.68 -32.44
N ARG A 64 27.93 -8.83 -32.20
CA ARG A 64 28.94 -9.03 -31.16
C ARG A 64 28.77 -8.03 -30.03
N LYS A 65 29.07 -8.46 -28.80
CA LYS A 65 29.13 -7.58 -27.62
C LYS A 65 30.08 -6.40 -27.90
N SER A 66 29.58 -5.17 -27.71
CA SER A 66 30.33 -3.92 -27.95
C SER A 66 31.53 -3.77 -27.00
N SER A 67 32.70 -3.42 -27.54
CA SER A 67 33.95 -3.24 -26.77
C SER A 67 34.23 -1.78 -26.35
N ARG A 68 33.23 -0.90 -26.32
CA ARG A 68 33.44 0.50 -25.90
C ARG A 68 33.36 0.63 -24.38
N SER A 69 34.48 1.02 -23.78
CA SER A 69 34.68 1.18 -22.34
C SER A 69 33.77 2.26 -21.75
N SER A 70 32.68 1.85 -21.12
CA SER A 70 32.16 2.52 -19.93
C SER A 70 32.54 1.64 -18.74
N THR A 71 33.22 2.21 -17.75
CA THR A 71 33.60 1.52 -16.51
C THR A 71 32.36 1.27 -15.62
N ARG A 72 31.31 0.65 -16.17
CA ARG A 72 30.27 0.01 -15.37
C ARG A 72 30.81 -1.36 -14.99
N LEU A 73 31.16 -1.54 -13.71
CA LEU A 73 31.50 -2.85 -13.17
C LEU A 73 30.35 -3.82 -13.49
N ASN A 74 30.64 -4.88 -14.24
CA ASN A 74 29.69 -5.94 -14.53
C ASN A 74 29.72 -6.96 -13.40
N TYR A 75 28.75 -6.88 -12.50
CA TYR A 75 28.66 -7.80 -11.36
C TYR A 75 28.12 -9.19 -11.76
N ALA A 76 27.56 -9.36 -12.96
CA ALA A 76 27.12 -10.68 -13.45
C ALA A 76 28.32 -11.59 -13.80
N ASP A 77 29.41 -11.02 -14.33
CA ASP A 77 30.67 -11.74 -14.62
C ASP A 77 31.36 -12.29 -13.34
N LEU A 78 30.99 -11.75 -12.17
CA LEU A 78 31.43 -12.23 -10.86
C LEU A 78 30.60 -13.41 -10.36
N ASN A 79 29.32 -13.49 -10.73
CA ASN A 79 28.42 -14.56 -10.34
C ASN A 79 28.65 -15.84 -11.18
N GLU A 80 29.06 -15.67 -12.44
CA GLU A 80 29.40 -16.77 -13.36
C GLU A 80 30.84 -17.31 -13.17
N GLY A 81 31.62 -16.73 -12.24
CA GLY A 81 32.98 -17.17 -11.94
C GLY A 81 33.99 -16.95 -13.08
N THR A 82 33.62 -16.19 -14.11
CA THR A 82 34.43 -15.91 -15.31
C THR A 82 35.41 -14.75 -15.11
N ALA A 83 35.22 -13.90 -14.11
CA ALA A 83 36.22 -12.91 -13.69
C ALA A 83 37.11 -13.43 -12.54
N ALA A 84 38.25 -14.01 -12.89
CA ALA A 84 39.41 -13.97 -12.00
C ALA A 84 39.85 -12.50 -11.85
N GLY A 85 39.33 -11.75 -10.87
CA GLY A 85 39.69 -10.32 -10.82
C GLY A 85 39.04 -9.46 -9.74
N ASP A 86 39.37 -9.74 -8.48
CA ASP A 86 39.34 -8.85 -7.30
C ASP A 86 38.42 -9.29 -6.16
N GLU A 87 38.97 -10.07 -5.24
CA GLU A 87 38.27 -10.46 -4.01
C GLU A 87 37.95 -9.25 -3.10
N ARG A 88 38.65 -8.10 -3.26
CA ARG A 88 38.44 -6.89 -2.44
C ARG A 88 37.52 -5.86 -3.10
N ILE A 89 36.71 -6.28 -4.06
CA ILE A 89 35.80 -5.41 -4.81
C ILE A 89 34.86 -4.62 -3.88
N TRP A 90 34.31 -5.29 -2.87
CA TRP A 90 33.39 -4.67 -1.91
C TRP A 90 34.05 -3.58 -1.09
N GLN A 91 35.30 -3.78 -0.66
CA GLN A 91 36.06 -2.75 0.04
C GLN A 91 36.21 -1.50 -0.82
N ARG A 92 36.57 -1.65 -2.09
CA ARG A 92 36.75 -0.52 -3.03
C ARG A 92 35.43 0.17 -3.34
N LEU A 93 34.38 -0.61 -3.60
CA LEU A 93 33.04 -0.12 -3.87
C LEU A 93 32.53 0.71 -2.69
N LEU A 94 32.57 0.15 -1.48
CA LEU A 94 32.07 0.82 -0.28
C LEU A 94 32.89 2.07 0.08
N GLN A 95 34.20 2.10 -0.21
CA GLN A 95 35.03 3.30 -0.07
C GLN A 95 34.66 4.42 -1.06
N ALA A 96 34.14 4.08 -2.22
CA ALA A 96 33.67 5.04 -3.22
C ALA A 96 32.26 5.58 -2.93
N LYS A 97 31.50 4.94 -2.02
CA LYS A 97 30.15 5.36 -1.64
C LYS A 97 30.16 6.42 -0.54
N GLN A 98 29.15 7.28 -0.56
CA GLN A 98 28.89 8.23 0.52
C GLN A 98 27.67 7.77 1.32
N PHE A 99 27.83 7.67 2.63
CA PHE A 99 26.78 7.27 3.55
C PHE A 99 26.40 8.42 4.47
N GLN A 100 25.12 8.45 4.85
CA GLN A 100 24.62 9.43 5.81
C GLN A 100 25.18 9.17 7.21
N ASN A 101 25.47 10.25 7.93
CA ASN A 101 25.80 10.15 9.34
C ASN A 101 24.59 9.64 10.11
N ASN A 102 24.78 8.56 10.86
CA ASN A 102 23.69 7.96 11.61
C ASN A 102 23.46 8.72 12.94
N THR A 103 22.19 9.01 13.24
CA THR A 103 21.78 9.66 14.51
C THR A 103 21.02 8.69 15.42
N PHE A 104 21.24 7.38 15.25
CA PHE A 104 20.55 6.35 16.02
C PHE A 104 20.80 6.53 17.53
N PRO A 105 19.86 6.20 18.40
CA PRO A 105 20.06 6.33 19.83
C PRO A 105 21.15 5.40 20.36
N ARG A 106 21.95 5.92 21.29
CA ARG A 106 22.95 5.16 22.06
C ARG A 106 22.46 5.09 23.49
N TYR A 107 22.35 3.88 24.01
CA TYR A 107 21.87 3.64 25.36
C TYR A 107 22.95 2.93 26.18
N THR A 108 22.97 3.21 27.48
CA THR A 108 23.61 2.32 28.45
C THR A 108 22.70 1.11 28.68
N ALA A 109 23.26 -0.02 29.15
CA ALA A 109 22.47 -1.24 29.23
C ALA A 109 21.29 -1.14 30.21
N ASP A 110 21.44 -0.40 31.30
CA ASP A 110 20.40 -0.18 32.31
C ASP A 110 19.19 0.61 31.76
N GLN A 111 19.36 1.33 30.65
CA GLN A 111 18.28 2.06 29.99
C GLN A 111 17.42 1.15 29.10
N ILE A 112 17.95 0.00 28.70
CA ILE A 112 17.25 -0.95 27.81
C ILE A 112 16.24 -1.75 28.63
N SER A 113 14.96 -1.53 28.34
CA SER A 113 13.85 -2.18 29.04
C SER A 113 12.62 -2.34 28.13
N ILE A 114 11.70 -3.25 28.50
CA ILE A 114 10.40 -3.37 27.82
C ILE A 114 9.60 -2.06 27.91
N ALA A 115 9.74 -1.28 28.98
CA ALA A 115 9.10 0.03 29.10
C ALA A 115 9.60 1.03 28.04
N LEU A 116 10.91 1.02 27.75
CA LEU A 116 11.48 1.83 26.66
C LEU A 116 10.89 1.41 25.30
N PHE A 117 10.77 0.11 25.03
CA PHE A 117 10.24 -0.39 23.76
C PHE A 117 8.73 -0.20 23.62
N ARG A 118 7.96 -0.31 24.71
CA ARG A 118 6.54 0.10 24.74
C ARG A 118 6.34 1.58 24.42
N LYS A 119 7.29 2.43 24.80
CA LYS A 119 7.27 3.87 24.51
C LYS A 119 7.72 4.22 23.10
N THR A 120 8.74 3.54 22.59
CA THR A 120 9.40 3.88 21.31
C THR A 120 8.93 3.03 20.13
N GLY A 121 8.30 1.90 20.41
CA GLY A 121 7.90 0.90 19.43
C GLY A 121 9.06 0.13 18.80
N LEU A 122 10.29 0.31 19.29
CA LEU A 122 11.51 -0.22 18.66
C LEU A 122 11.49 0.08 17.16
N ARG A 123 11.45 1.36 16.75
CA ARG A 123 11.27 1.75 15.33
C ARG A 123 12.57 2.12 14.61
N GLU A 124 13.62 2.45 15.34
CA GLU A 124 14.94 2.78 14.80
C GLU A 124 16.04 1.92 15.45
N PRO A 125 17.15 1.61 14.73
CA PRO A 125 18.30 0.90 15.29
C PRO A 125 18.78 1.58 16.56
N LEU A 126 19.29 0.79 17.50
CA LEU A 126 19.87 1.33 18.73
C LEU A 126 21.13 0.56 19.09
N ILE A 127 22.07 1.27 19.69
CA ILE A 127 23.43 0.77 19.94
C ILE A 127 23.74 0.87 21.43
N ILE A 128 24.32 -0.19 21.97
CA ILE A 128 24.90 -0.25 23.29
C ILE A 128 26.41 -0.44 23.10
N GLU A 129 27.20 0.57 23.48
CA GLU A 129 28.63 0.60 23.18
C GLU A 129 29.46 -0.32 24.09
N LYS A 130 28.95 -0.67 25.27
CA LYS A 130 29.65 -1.53 26.22
C LYS A 130 28.84 -2.76 26.56
N ASN A 131 29.51 -3.90 26.56
CA ASN A 131 28.95 -5.13 27.07
C ASN A 131 28.77 -4.99 28.58
N GLU A 132 27.53 -4.91 29.01
CA GLU A 132 27.16 -4.66 30.39
C GLU A 132 26.30 -5.86 30.86
N PRO A 133 26.71 -6.59 31.93
CA PRO A 133 25.88 -7.61 32.60
C PRO A 133 24.42 -7.17 32.83
N GLU A 134 24.19 -5.86 32.90
CA GLU A 134 22.93 -5.16 33.04
C GLU A 134 21.94 -5.38 31.87
N LEU A 135 22.40 -5.84 30.69
CA LEU A 135 21.49 -6.34 29.62
C LEU A 135 20.85 -7.70 29.96
N GLY A 136 21.21 -8.31 31.10
CA GLY A 136 20.80 -9.66 31.46
C GLY A 136 21.26 -10.71 30.45
N MET A 137 22.40 -10.43 29.81
CA MET A 137 23.04 -11.21 28.75
C MET A 137 24.31 -11.87 29.31
N MET A 138 24.61 -13.09 28.85
CA MET A 138 25.90 -13.74 29.09
C MET A 138 26.52 -14.13 27.77
N MET A 139 27.81 -13.83 27.62
CA MET A 139 28.59 -14.10 26.41
C MET A 139 29.93 -14.72 26.78
N PRO A 140 30.43 -15.72 26.03
CA PRO A 140 31.74 -16.31 26.25
C PRO A 140 32.86 -15.30 25.93
N THR A 141 33.91 -15.28 26.74
CA THR A 141 35.08 -14.43 26.52
C THR A 141 36.19 -15.20 25.80
N ASN A 142 36.97 -14.50 24.97
CA ASN A 142 38.12 -15.06 24.24
C ASN A 142 37.81 -16.32 23.39
N LEU A 143 36.58 -16.40 22.88
CA LEU A 143 36.14 -17.53 22.06
C LEU A 143 36.86 -17.53 20.71
N THR A 144 37.43 -18.67 20.33
CA THR A 144 38.06 -18.89 19.02
C THR A 144 37.20 -19.77 18.12
N VAL A 145 37.38 -19.69 16.80
CA VAL A 145 36.66 -20.55 15.85
C VAL A 145 36.96 -22.04 16.06
N THR A 146 38.18 -22.39 16.48
CA THR A 146 38.53 -23.76 16.86
C THR A 146 37.71 -24.26 18.05
N GLN A 147 37.57 -23.44 19.09
CA GLN A 147 36.74 -23.78 20.25
C GLN A 147 35.25 -23.86 19.89
N ILE A 148 34.76 -23.00 18.98
CA ILE A 148 33.40 -23.10 18.43
C ILE A 148 33.21 -24.46 17.77
N ALA A 149 34.16 -24.89 16.93
CA ALA A 149 34.11 -26.19 16.26
C ALA A 149 34.16 -27.37 17.24
N GLU A 150 34.88 -27.26 18.36
CA GLU A 150 34.90 -28.28 19.40
C GLU A 150 33.58 -28.34 20.19
N LEU A 151 32.99 -27.20 20.52
CA LEU A 151 31.76 -27.11 21.32
C LEU A 151 30.49 -27.44 20.52
N VAL A 152 30.49 -27.17 19.22
CA VAL A 152 29.35 -27.46 18.32
C VAL A 152 29.52 -28.82 17.64
N GLY A 153 30.77 -29.25 17.38
CA GLY A 153 31.12 -30.48 16.71
C GLY A 153 31.81 -30.22 15.37
N ARG A 154 33.04 -30.74 15.19
CA ARG A 154 33.86 -30.50 14.00
C ARG A 154 33.25 -31.06 12.71
N ASP A 155 32.50 -32.15 12.81
CA ASP A 155 31.86 -32.81 11.66
C ASP A 155 30.51 -32.17 11.27
N ARG A 156 30.05 -31.15 12.01
CA ARG A 156 28.80 -30.44 11.72
C ARG A 156 28.87 -29.84 10.30
N PRO A 157 27.92 -30.15 9.40
CA PRO A 157 27.82 -29.48 8.11
C PRO A 157 27.63 -27.98 8.30
N LEU A 158 28.29 -27.19 7.45
CA LEU A 158 28.29 -25.74 7.55
C LEU A 158 28.06 -25.12 6.17
N GLU A 159 27.12 -24.18 6.12
CA GLU A 159 26.91 -23.34 4.94
C GLU A 159 27.90 -22.19 4.95
N VAL A 160 28.67 -22.07 3.88
CA VAL A 160 29.71 -21.05 3.71
C VAL A 160 29.42 -20.25 2.46
N ILE A 161 29.45 -18.93 2.55
CA ILE A 161 29.26 -18.02 1.42
C ILE A 161 30.64 -17.72 0.81
N ASP A 162 30.78 -17.92 -0.50
CA ASP A 162 31.87 -17.31 -1.28
C ASP A 162 31.50 -15.85 -1.54
N VAL A 163 32.27 -14.93 -0.98
CA VAL A 163 31.90 -13.50 -0.95
C VAL A 163 32.00 -12.85 -2.33
N ALA A 164 32.86 -13.35 -3.20
CA ALA A 164 33.02 -12.77 -4.54
C ALA A 164 31.81 -13.09 -5.42
N THR A 165 31.31 -14.32 -5.34
CA THR A 165 30.17 -14.79 -6.15
C THR A 165 28.83 -14.61 -5.46
N GLN A 166 28.82 -14.33 -4.15
CA GLN A 166 27.63 -14.35 -3.28
C GLN A 166 26.91 -15.72 -3.27
N SER A 167 27.57 -16.80 -3.66
CA SER A 167 26.99 -18.15 -3.73
C SER A 167 27.22 -18.97 -2.46
N GLU A 168 26.23 -19.80 -2.08
CA GLU A 168 26.34 -20.76 -0.98
C GLU A 168 27.11 -22.04 -1.36
N ILE A 169 28.03 -22.47 -0.48
CA ILE A 169 28.78 -23.71 -0.60
C ILE A 169 28.43 -24.61 0.60
N THR A 170 27.86 -25.79 0.33
CA THR A 170 27.37 -26.72 1.36
C THR A 170 28.33 -27.86 1.69
N SER A 171 29.46 -27.98 0.99
CA SER A 171 30.46 -29.05 1.16
C SER A 171 31.44 -28.83 2.34
N TRP A 172 31.16 -27.85 3.20
CA TRP A 172 32.00 -27.50 4.34
C TRP A 172 31.54 -28.19 5.62
N THR A 173 32.52 -28.45 6.49
CA THR A 173 32.28 -28.81 7.88
C THR A 173 32.84 -27.72 8.78
N LEU A 174 32.34 -27.64 10.01
CA LEU A 174 32.79 -26.64 10.97
C LEU A 174 34.28 -26.80 11.34
N GLY A 175 34.80 -28.03 11.34
CA GLY A 175 36.23 -28.30 11.50
C GLY A 175 37.06 -27.74 10.35
N ARG A 176 36.64 -27.99 9.10
CA ARG A 176 37.31 -27.43 7.91
C ARG A 176 37.26 -25.90 7.91
N TRP A 177 36.15 -25.33 8.34
CA TRP A 177 36.00 -23.89 8.52
C TRP A 177 36.97 -23.33 9.57
N ALA A 178 37.11 -23.99 10.72
CA ALA A 178 38.06 -23.58 11.75
C ALA A 178 39.51 -23.60 11.26
N ASP A 179 39.88 -24.61 10.48
CA ASP A 179 41.21 -24.72 9.89
C ASP A 179 41.45 -23.59 8.86
N TYR A 180 40.45 -23.28 8.01
CA TYR A 180 40.48 -22.16 7.07
C TYR A 180 40.55 -20.80 7.77
N PHE A 181 39.72 -20.57 8.79
CA PHE A 181 39.65 -19.30 9.51
C PHE A 181 40.95 -19.02 10.27
N SER A 182 41.56 -20.05 10.86
CA SER A 182 42.82 -19.91 11.60
C SER A 182 44.05 -19.70 10.70
N ASN A 183 43.93 -19.98 9.41
CA ASN A 183 45.00 -19.78 8.45
C ASN A 183 45.12 -18.29 8.07
N PRO A 184 46.27 -17.63 8.29
CA PRO A 184 46.47 -16.22 7.92
C PRO A 184 46.54 -16.02 6.40
N VAL A 185 46.79 -17.07 5.62
CA VAL A 185 46.81 -17.04 4.15
C VAL A 185 45.61 -17.82 3.63
N ARG A 186 44.57 -17.11 3.21
CA ARG A 186 43.32 -17.67 2.70
C ARG A 186 43.32 -17.64 1.18
N ASP A 187 42.77 -18.69 0.58
CA ASP A 187 42.68 -18.87 -0.87
C ASP A 187 41.58 -18.02 -1.51
N ARG A 188 40.49 -17.78 -0.78
CA ARG A 188 39.38 -16.87 -1.13
C ARG A 188 38.80 -16.25 0.12
N ILE A 189 38.05 -15.15 -0.01
CA ILE A 189 37.25 -14.59 1.09
C ILE A 189 35.93 -15.36 1.21
N ARG A 190 35.65 -15.82 2.43
CA ARG A 190 34.45 -16.60 2.75
C ARG A 190 33.83 -16.14 4.05
N ASN A 191 32.52 -16.35 4.17
CA ASN A 191 31.73 -15.88 5.32
C ASN A 191 30.77 -16.97 5.81
N VAL A 192 30.51 -16.98 7.12
CA VAL A 192 29.51 -17.84 7.76
C VAL A 192 28.54 -16.97 8.53
N ILE A 193 27.27 -16.99 8.13
CA ILE A 193 26.21 -16.19 8.75
C ILE A 193 25.03 -17.02 9.29
N SER A 194 24.90 -18.29 8.90
CA SER A 194 23.72 -19.13 9.18
C SER A 194 23.94 -20.26 10.20
N LEU A 195 25.06 -20.25 10.96
CA LEU A 195 25.31 -21.28 11.98
C LEU A 195 24.41 -21.08 13.20
N GLU A 196 23.26 -21.73 13.19
CA GLU A 196 22.34 -21.86 14.31
C GLU A 196 22.92 -22.84 15.35
N ILE A 197 23.03 -22.40 16.61
CA ILE A 197 23.75 -23.16 17.65
C ILE A 197 22.84 -23.66 18.78
N SER A 198 21.52 -23.48 18.71
CA SER A 198 20.62 -23.91 19.79
C SER A 198 20.71 -25.42 20.03
N GLY A 199 20.84 -25.79 21.30
CA GLY A 199 21.01 -27.18 21.74
C GLY A 199 22.44 -27.72 21.66
N THR A 200 23.43 -26.87 21.39
CA THR A 200 24.87 -27.22 21.46
C THR A 200 25.49 -26.81 22.79
N ALA A 201 26.66 -27.36 23.13
CA ALA A 201 27.40 -26.97 24.33
C ALA A 201 27.89 -25.51 24.30
N LEU A 202 27.98 -24.91 23.11
CA LEU A 202 28.26 -23.47 22.97
C LEU A 202 27.04 -22.63 23.39
N ALA A 203 25.84 -23.01 22.97
CA ALA A 203 24.61 -22.28 23.33
C ALA A 203 24.36 -22.25 24.84
N GLU A 204 24.73 -23.31 25.58
CA GLU A 204 24.63 -23.35 27.05
C GLU A 204 25.47 -22.27 27.76
N LYS A 205 26.48 -21.72 27.07
CA LYS A 205 27.34 -20.66 27.60
C LYS A 205 26.83 -19.26 27.25
N ILE A 206 25.71 -19.15 26.55
CA ILE A 206 25.17 -17.89 26.06
C ILE A 206 23.77 -17.68 26.60
N THR A 207 23.54 -16.48 27.15
CA THR A 207 22.20 -15.99 27.50
C THR A 207 21.92 -14.77 26.65
N ARG A 208 20.85 -14.80 25.85
CA ARG A 208 20.38 -13.66 25.05
C ARG A 208 19.96 -12.48 25.95
N PRO A 209 20.00 -11.22 25.46
CA PRO A 209 19.55 -10.07 26.23
C PRO A 209 18.18 -10.29 26.86
N GLN A 210 18.00 -9.87 28.11
CA GLN A 210 16.78 -10.10 28.88
C GLN A 210 15.55 -9.55 28.14
N VAL A 211 15.64 -8.32 27.61
CA VAL A 211 14.53 -7.71 26.87
C VAL A 211 14.11 -8.52 25.64
N VAL A 212 15.02 -9.23 24.97
CA VAL A 212 14.68 -10.11 23.83
C VAL A 212 13.82 -11.26 24.34
N ARG A 213 14.26 -11.92 25.41
CA ARG A 213 13.54 -13.05 26.03
C ARG A 213 12.16 -12.65 26.58
N GLU A 214 11.97 -11.38 26.89
CA GLU A 214 10.73 -10.81 27.41
C GLU A 214 9.73 -10.38 26.31
N MET A 215 10.13 -10.35 25.03
CA MET A 215 9.27 -9.93 23.92
C MET A 215 9.19 -10.90 22.74
N ASP A 216 10.16 -11.82 22.61
CA ASP A 216 10.21 -12.81 21.54
C ASP A 216 9.00 -13.75 21.61
N TRP A 217 8.16 -13.74 20.58
CA TRP A 217 6.98 -14.59 20.51
C TRP A 217 7.32 -16.08 20.60
N VAL A 218 8.50 -16.51 20.16
CA VAL A 218 8.92 -17.90 20.33
C VAL A 218 9.03 -18.23 21.83
N ASP A 219 9.61 -17.35 22.65
CA ASP A 219 9.70 -17.55 24.10
C ASP A 219 8.36 -17.42 24.83
N LEU A 220 7.53 -16.47 24.39
CA LEU A 220 6.30 -16.10 25.09
C LEU A 220 5.11 -16.97 24.75
N ALA A 221 5.01 -17.44 23.50
CA ALA A 221 3.79 -18.01 22.95
C ALA A 221 3.96 -19.46 22.46
N TRP A 222 5.15 -19.85 21.99
CA TRP A 222 5.34 -21.21 21.47
C TRP A 222 5.34 -22.27 22.60
N PRO A 223 4.56 -23.37 22.49
CA PRO A 223 4.45 -24.37 23.56
C PRO A 223 5.79 -24.98 23.98
N LYS A 224 6.00 -25.13 25.30
CA LYS A 224 7.29 -25.58 25.87
C LYS A 224 7.59 -27.06 25.62
N ASP A 225 6.56 -27.87 25.45
CA ASP A 225 6.59 -29.31 25.22
C ASP A 225 6.49 -29.70 23.73
N ALA A 226 6.41 -28.71 22.83
CA ALA A 226 6.40 -28.94 21.39
C ALA A 226 7.68 -29.65 20.92
N LYS A 227 7.52 -30.73 20.15
CA LYS A 227 8.63 -31.51 19.59
C LYS A 227 9.45 -30.71 18.57
N GLU A 228 8.81 -29.82 17.84
CA GLU A 228 9.41 -28.94 16.84
C GLU A 228 9.25 -27.49 17.28
N ARG A 229 10.29 -26.68 17.05
CA ARG A 229 10.35 -25.25 17.43
C ARG A 229 11.19 -24.47 16.42
N PRO A 230 10.84 -23.22 16.10
CA PRO A 230 11.69 -22.35 15.29
C PRO A 230 13.06 -22.19 15.95
N LYS A 231 14.12 -22.59 15.25
CA LYS A 231 15.50 -22.42 15.67
C LYS A 231 16.09 -21.22 14.94
N VAL A 232 15.82 -20.05 15.48
CA VAL A 232 16.26 -18.76 14.90
C VAL A 232 16.77 -17.78 15.96
N GLN A 233 16.80 -18.22 17.21
CA GLN A 233 17.04 -17.36 18.37
C GLN A 233 18.53 -17.14 18.62
N LEU A 234 19.41 -18.03 18.14
CA LEU A 234 20.83 -17.98 18.46
C LEU A 234 21.74 -18.47 17.31
N TYR A 235 22.43 -17.52 16.69
CA TYR A 235 23.39 -17.72 15.62
C TYR A 235 24.80 -17.33 16.06
N CYS A 236 25.80 -18.08 15.57
CA CYS A 236 27.21 -17.74 15.68
C CYS A 236 27.76 -17.40 14.29
N LEU A 237 27.97 -16.11 14.03
CA LEU A 237 28.49 -15.65 12.76
C LEU A 237 30.02 -15.53 12.84
N MET A 238 30.69 -15.99 11.79
CA MET A 238 32.14 -15.97 11.68
C MET A 238 32.49 -15.40 10.31
N GLY A 239 32.91 -14.14 10.29
CA GLY A 239 33.27 -13.44 9.05
C GLY A 239 34.77 -13.25 8.98
N THR A 240 35.36 -13.62 7.86
CA THR A 240 36.74 -13.21 7.57
C THR A 240 36.78 -11.76 7.11
N LYS A 241 37.91 -11.08 7.32
CA LYS A 241 38.15 -9.73 6.82
C LYS A 241 37.78 -9.63 5.33
N ASP A 242 37.18 -8.51 4.98
CA ASP A 242 36.65 -8.15 3.66
C ASP A 242 35.38 -8.94 3.26
N SER A 243 34.79 -9.75 4.16
CA SER A 243 33.49 -10.38 3.90
C SER A 243 32.37 -9.36 3.76
N TYR A 244 31.49 -9.57 2.79
CA TYR A 244 30.31 -8.75 2.51
C TYR A 244 29.06 -9.62 2.36
N THR A 245 27.96 -9.15 2.94
CA THR A 245 26.60 -9.67 2.75
C THR A 245 25.73 -8.51 2.24
N ASP A 246 25.13 -8.70 1.08
CA ASP A 246 24.39 -7.63 0.39
C ASP A 246 23.08 -7.22 1.09
N PHE A 247 22.43 -6.17 0.59
CA PHE A 247 21.20 -5.64 1.17
C PHE A 247 20.10 -6.69 1.25
N HIS A 248 19.58 -6.89 2.45
CA HIS A 248 18.48 -7.80 2.71
C HIS A 248 17.61 -7.28 3.85
N ILE A 249 16.46 -7.93 4.02
CA ILE A 249 15.63 -7.82 5.22
C ILE A 249 15.66 -9.18 5.91
N ASP A 250 15.82 -9.20 7.23
CA ASP A 250 15.76 -10.44 8.01
C ASP A 250 14.42 -11.16 7.83
N PHE A 251 14.51 -12.49 7.80
CA PHE A 251 13.38 -13.35 7.46
C PHE A 251 12.17 -13.15 8.39
N GLY A 252 10.97 -13.17 7.83
CA GLY A 252 9.70 -12.86 8.51
C GLY A 252 9.59 -11.42 9.01
N GLY A 253 10.47 -10.53 8.55
CA GLY A 253 10.60 -9.16 9.08
C GLY A 253 11.05 -9.14 10.54
N SER A 254 11.79 -10.15 10.98
CA SER A 254 12.22 -10.25 12.37
C SER A 254 13.12 -9.09 12.80
N SER A 255 13.05 -8.77 14.09
CA SER A 255 14.07 -7.93 14.72
C SER A 255 15.27 -8.78 15.10
N VAL A 256 16.44 -8.15 15.19
CA VAL A 256 17.71 -8.83 15.48
C VAL A 256 18.41 -8.16 16.65
N PHE A 257 18.97 -8.96 17.56
CA PHE A 257 20.04 -8.50 18.43
C PHE A 257 21.38 -9.00 17.86
N TYR A 258 22.38 -8.13 17.84
CA TYR A 258 23.67 -8.40 17.21
C TYR A 258 24.81 -7.98 18.13
N HIS A 259 25.58 -8.94 18.65
CA HIS A 259 26.65 -8.71 19.62
C HIS A 259 28.01 -9.16 19.07
N VAL A 260 28.95 -8.22 18.98
CA VAL A 260 30.30 -8.50 18.46
C VAL A 260 31.20 -9.01 19.58
N LEU A 261 31.64 -10.27 19.53
CA LEU A 261 32.58 -10.84 20.51
C LEU A 261 34.02 -10.42 20.21
N SER A 262 34.40 -10.42 18.93
CA SER A 262 35.72 -10.05 18.46
C SER A 262 35.65 -9.44 17.06
N GLY A 263 36.66 -8.65 16.70
CA GLY A 263 36.73 -7.96 15.41
C GLY A 263 35.75 -6.79 15.31
N ALA A 264 35.27 -6.53 14.09
CA ALA A 264 34.37 -5.43 13.79
C ALA A 264 33.45 -5.76 12.60
N LYS A 265 32.31 -5.08 12.54
CA LYS A 265 31.31 -5.15 11.47
C LYS A 265 30.82 -3.74 11.13
N THR A 266 30.60 -3.47 9.86
CA THR A 266 30.02 -2.22 9.38
C THR A 266 28.68 -2.50 8.72
N PHE A 267 27.61 -1.91 9.24
CA PHE A 267 26.25 -2.01 8.73
C PHE A 267 25.92 -0.82 7.85
N TYR A 268 25.20 -1.08 6.77
CA TYR A 268 24.60 -0.08 5.90
C TYR A 268 23.08 -0.22 6.00
N LEU A 269 22.43 0.72 6.68
CA LEU A 269 21.05 0.63 7.14
C LEU A 269 20.15 1.57 6.36
N ILE A 270 18.98 1.08 5.97
CA ILE A 270 17.96 1.83 5.23
C ILE A 270 16.62 1.65 5.95
N GLU A 271 15.97 2.78 6.24
CA GLU A 271 14.68 2.79 6.95
C GLU A 271 13.58 2.09 6.12
N PRO A 272 12.75 1.23 6.74
CA PRO A 272 11.71 0.47 6.04
C PRO A 272 10.44 1.31 5.79
N THR A 273 10.61 2.46 5.14
CA THR A 273 9.47 3.24 4.67
C THR A 273 8.72 2.46 3.57
N PRO A 274 7.41 2.69 3.38
CA PRO A 274 6.67 2.04 2.28
C PRO A 274 7.34 2.21 0.91
N LYS A 275 7.92 3.40 0.64
CA LYS A 275 8.67 3.68 -0.58
C LYS A 275 9.93 2.82 -0.70
N ASN A 276 10.71 2.68 0.38
CA ASN A 276 11.95 1.89 0.36
C ASN A 276 11.65 0.38 0.28
N LEU A 277 10.62 -0.12 0.97
CA LEU A 277 10.20 -1.51 0.87
C LEU A 277 9.74 -1.88 -0.56
N LYS A 278 9.02 -0.98 -1.24
CA LYS A 278 8.65 -1.16 -2.66
C LYS A 278 9.87 -1.20 -3.57
N LYS A 279 10.83 -0.29 -3.36
CA LYS A 279 12.11 -0.30 -4.10
C LYS A 279 12.88 -1.59 -3.85
N TYR A 280 12.94 -2.05 -2.60
CA TYR A 280 13.60 -3.29 -2.22
C TYR A 280 12.96 -4.49 -2.91
N GLN A 281 11.63 -4.64 -2.85
CA GLN A 281 10.91 -5.72 -3.53
C GLN A 281 11.18 -5.75 -5.05
N LYS A 282 11.21 -4.57 -5.70
CA LYS A 282 11.53 -4.46 -7.13
C LYS A 282 12.99 -4.83 -7.42
N TRP A 283 13.91 -4.36 -6.58
CA TRP A 283 15.34 -4.65 -6.73
C TRP A 283 15.65 -6.14 -6.50
N SER A 284 15.08 -6.75 -5.46
CA SER A 284 15.33 -8.16 -5.10
C SER A 284 14.75 -9.16 -6.10
N SER A 285 13.84 -8.73 -6.97
CA SER A 285 13.27 -9.55 -8.06
C SER A 285 13.85 -9.18 -9.44
N SER A 286 14.76 -8.20 -9.50
CA SER A 286 15.33 -7.71 -10.75
C SER A 286 16.50 -8.61 -11.22
N PRO A 287 16.63 -8.86 -12.54
CA PRO A 287 17.85 -9.48 -13.08
C PRO A 287 19.10 -8.64 -12.81
N ASP A 288 18.92 -7.32 -12.62
CA ASP A 288 20.00 -6.38 -12.34
C ASP A 288 20.36 -6.29 -10.84
N GLN A 289 19.77 -7.14 -9.99
CA GLN A 289 20.03 -7.14 -8.54
C GLN A 289 21.54 -7.21 -8.26
N SER A 290 22.22 -8.15 -8.93
CA SER A 290 23.65 -8.36 -8.78
C SER A 290 24.47 -7.14 -9.18
N VAL A 291 24.01 -6.36 -10.17
CA VAL A 291 24.76 -5.21 -10.74
C VAL A 291 24.42 -3.85 -10.14
N THR A 292 23.41 -3.80 -9.28
CA THR A 292 22.86 -2.54 -8.75
C THR A 292 23.06 -2.47 -7.24
N PHE A 293 23.84 -1.49 -6.77
CA PHE A 293 24.00 -1.24 -5.35
C PHE A 293 22.74 -0.58 -4.78
N PHE A 294 21.93 -1.32 -4.03
CA PHE A 294 20.61 -0.85 -3.55
C PHE A 294 20.67 0.47 -2.78
N GLY A 295 21.77 0.73 -2.05
CA GLY A 295 21.98 1.99 -1.35
C GLY A 295 21.93 3.24 -2.23
N ASP A 296 22.21 3.13 -3.54
CA ASP A 296 22.11 4.24 -4.50
C ASP A 296 20.66 4.51 -4.92
N LEU A 297 19.76 3.54 -4.75
CA LEU A 297 18.36 3.66 -5.15
C LEU A 297 17.51 4.38 -4.10
N VAL A 298 18.05 4.64 -2.91
CA VAL A 298 17.31 5.25 -1.79
C VAL A 298 17.90 6.59 -1.40
N LYS A 299 17.09 7.42 -0.75
CA LYS A 299 17.50 8.77 -0.35
C LYS A 299 18.57 8.75 0.74
N ASP A 300 18.34 7.94 1.77
CA ASP A 300 19.15 7.90 2.97
C ASP A 300 19.62 6.45 3.22
N CYS A 301 20.93 6.24 3.19
CA CYS A 301 21.61 5.00 3.59
C CYS A 301 22.65 5.33 4.66
N TYR A 302 22.48 4.77 5.85
CA TYR A 302 23.27 5.09 7.05
C TYR A 302 24.38 4.08 7.27
N SER A 303 25.58 4.52 7.65
CA SER A 303 26.66 3.60 8.04
C SER A 303 26.83 3.55 9.56
N VAL A 304 26.94 2.34 10.12
CA VAL A 304 27.20 2.08 11.55
C VAL A 304 28.32 1.06 11.69
N GLU A 305 29.41 1.43 12.35
CA GLU A 305 30.47 0.48 12.72
C GLU A 305 30.25 -0.04 14.14
N LEU A 306 30.29 -1.37 14.29
CA LEU A 306 30.28 -2.09 15.56
C LEU A 306 31.63 -2.77 15.76
N ARG A 307 32.18 -2.64 16.96
CA ARG A 307 33.42 -3.30 17.40
C ARG A 307 33.13 -4.26 18.55
N ALA A 308 34.11 -5.11 18.85
CA ALA A 308 34.07 -6.04 19.98
C ALA A 308 33.51 -5.38 21.26
N GLY A 309 32.50 -5.99 21.84
CA GLY A 309 31.76 -5.51 23.01
C GLY A 309 30.50 -4.71 22.70
N ASN A 310 30.31 -4.20 21.47
CA ASN A 310 29.09 -3.51 21.10
C ASN A 310 27.92 -4.49 20.89
N THR A 311 26.72 -4.04 21.24
CA THR A 311 25.45 -4.70 20.91
C THR A 311 24.57 -3.73 20.13
N MET A 312 24.00 -4.18 19.02
CA MET A 312 22.98 -3.43 18.28
C MET A 312 21.67 -4.20 18.24
N PHE A 313 20.56 -3.48 18.34
CA PHE A 313 19.25 -4.01 17.99
C PHE A 313 18.84 -3.42 16.64
N ILE A 314 18.50 -4.29 15.70
CA ILE A 314 17.98 -3.94 14.38
C ILE A 314 16.47 -4.20 14.41
N PRO A 315 15.62 -3.18 14.25
CA PRO A 315 14.18 -3.37 14.27
C PRO A 315 13.61 -4.06 13.05
N THR A 316 12.36 -4.48 13.20
CA THR A 316 11.48 -5.02 12.17
C THR A 316 11.62 -4.31 10.83
N GLY A 317 11.98 -5.07 9.80
CA GLY A 317 11.92 -4.66 8.40
C GLY A 317 13.10 -3.82 7.88
N TRP A 318 14.02 -3.38 8.73
CA TRP A 318 15.15 -2.55 8.31
C TRP A 318 16.00 -3.27 7.24
N ILE A 319 16.13 -2.61 6.09
CA ILE A 319 16.93 -3.13 4.98
C ILE A 319 18.39 -2.85 5.28
N HIS A 320 19.25 -3.85 5.20
CA HIS A 320 20.64 -3.67 5.56
C HIS A 320 21.62 -4.58 4.81
N ALA A 321 22.82 -4.05 4.57
CA ALA A 321 24.00 -4.80 4.12
C ALA A 321 25.08 -4.77 5.20
N VAL A 322 26.00 -5.74 5.18
CA VAL A 322 27.02 -5.91 6.23
C VAL A 322 28.39 -6.16 5.62
N TYR A 323 29.38 -5.34 6.01
CA TYR A 323 30.78 -5.50 5.68
C TYR A 323 31.62 -5.87 6.92
N THR A 324 32.68 -6.64 6.72
CA THR A 324 33.53 -7.19 7.78
C THR A 324 34.94 -6.63 7.67
N PRO A 325 35.26 -5.48 8.30
CA PRO A 325 36.57 -4.84 8.17
C PRO A 325 37.72 -5.63 8.82
N GLU A 326 37.41 -6.45 9.82
CA GLU A 326 38.35 -7.27 10.59
C GLU A 326 37.72 -8.65 10.81
N ASP A 327 38.53 -9.71 10.92
CA ASP A 327 38.04 -11.05 11.27
C ASP A 327 37.19 -10.97 12.54
N ALA A 328 35.94 -11.42 12.44
CA ALA A 328 34.94 -11.16 13.47
C ALA A 328 34.17 -12.41 13.85
N ILE A 329 33.92 -12.55 15.15
CA ILE A 329 32.99 -13.51 15.73
C ILE A 329 31.85 -12.72 16.37
N VAL A 330 30.64 -13.08 16.00
CA VAL A 330 29.41 -12.40 16.45
C VAL A 330 28.44 -13.44 16.97
N ILE A 331 27.75 -13.11 18.04
CA ILE A 331 26.54 -13.80 18.46
C ILE A 331 25.34 -12.90 18.16
N GLY A 332 24.36 -13.44 17.45
CA GLY A 332 23.12 -12.74 17.16
C GLY A 332 21.91 -13.66 17.19
N GLY A 333 20.74 -13.11 16.96
CA GLY A 333 19.51 -13.89 16.88
C GLY A 333 18.31 -13.07 16.51
N ASN A 334 17.36 -13.74 15.86
CA ASN A 334 16.15 -13.17 15.32
C ASN A 334 14.97 -13.42 16.28
N PHE A 335 14.04 -12.48 16.34
CA PHE A 335 12.81 -12.59 17.13
C PHE A 335 11.66 -11.79 16.51
N LEU A 336 10.44 -12.29 16.65
CA LEU A 336 9.20 -11.57 16.32
C LEU A 336 8.57 -11.03 17.61
N HIS A 337 7.91 -9.88 17.54
CA HIS A 337 7.38 -9.20 18.72
C HIS A 337 6.16 -8.32 18.42
N SER A 338 5.51 -7.85 19.49
CA SER A 338 4.22 -7.14 19.43
C SER A 338 4.31 -5.63 19.18
N PHE A 339 5.42 -5.10 18.65
CA PHE A 339 5.56 -3.63 18.48
C PHE A 339 5.42 -3.15 17.04
N ASN A 340 5.48 -4.06 16.06
CA ASN A 340 5.37 -3.73 14.64
C ASN A 340 4.93 -4.93 13.79
N ALA A 341 3.85 -5.61 14.19
CA ALA A 341 3.35 -6.78 13.45
C ALA A 341 2.97 -6.45 11.99
N ALA A 342 2.55 -5.21 11.70
CA ALA A 342 2.29 -4.73 10.34
C ALA A 342 3.50 -4.88 9.42
N THR A 343 4.67 -4.43 9.85
CA THR A 343 5.87 -4.54 9.03
C THR A 343 6.36 -5.99 8.96
N GLN A 344 6.23 -6.78 10.04
CA GLN A 344 6.54 -8.22 10.00
C GLN A 344 5.72 -8.94 8.91
N LEU A 345 4.40 -8.72 8.88
CA LEU A 345 3.51 -9.27 7.85
C LEU A 345 3.84 -8.75 6.45
N ARG A 346 4.16 -7.45 6.31
CA ARG A 346 4.54 -6.88 5.01
C ARG A 346 5.80 -7.55 4.46
N VAL A 347 6.82 -7.79 5.28
CA VAL A 347 8.03 -8.49 4.85
C VAL A 347 7.71 -9.94 4.50
N TYR A 348 6.90 -10.64 5.30
CA TYR A 348 6.44 -11.99 4.97
C TYR A 348 5.70 -12.06 3.61
N GLN A 349 4.96 -11.01 3.23
CA GLN A 349 4.34 -10.90 1.91
C GLN A 349 5.38 -10.61 0.81
N ILE A 350 6.37 -9.74 1.07
CA ILE A 350 7.47 -9.48 0.12
C ILE A 350 8.25 -10.77 -0.16
N GLU A 351 8.56 -11.57 0.85
CA GLU A 351 9.22 -12.88 0.69
C GLU A 351 8.43 -13.83 -0.22
N GLN A 352 7.10 -13.80 -0.13
CA GLN A 352 6.22 -14.56 -1.01
C GLN A 352 6.24 -14.01 -2.43
N ALA A 353 6.09 -12.69 -2.59
CA ALA A 353 6.04 -12.03 -3.90
C ALA A 353 7.37 -12.08 -4.67
N THR A 354 8.48 -12.31 -3.96
CA THR A 354 9.84 -12.42 -4.53
C THR A 354 10.35 -13.86 -4.55
N ASP A 355 9.45 -14.83 -4.33
CA ASP A 355 9.74 -16.26 -4.41
C ASP A 355 10.94 -16.74 -3.55
N VAL A 356 11.16 -16.09 -2.40
CA VAL A 356 12.23 -16.48 -1.46
C VAL A 356 12.05 -17.96 -1.08
N PRO A 357 13.04 -18.84 -1.24
CA PRO A 357 12.89 -20.24 -0.87
C PRO A 357 12.48 -20.43 0.60
N ILE A 358 11.62 -21.43 0.88
CA ILE A 358 11.08 -21.68 2.23
C ILE A 358 12.18 -21.82 3.29
N LYS A 359 13.33 -22.40 2.93
CA LYS A 359 14.48 -22.56 3.83
C LYS A 359 15.06 -21.24 4.35
N PHE A 360 14.82 -20.13 3.65
CA PHE A 360 15.27 -18.78 3.99
C PHE A 360 14.16 -17.91 4.59
N ARG A 361 12.97 -18.47 4.81
CA ARG A 361 11.86 -17.78 5.49
C ARG A 361 11.80 -18.19 6.95
N PHE A 362 11.12 -17.39 7.76
CA PHE A 362 10.92 -17.70 9.17
C PHE A 362 10.19 -19.06 9.33
N PRO A 363 10.75 -20.05 10.05
CA PRO A 363 10.13 -21.36 10.22
C PRO A 363 8.80 -21.26 10.98
N TYR A 364 7.76 -21.92 10.46
CA TYR A 364 6.43 -21.96 11.08
C TYR A 364 5.82 -20.57 11.34
N TYR A 365 6.11 -19.59 10.47
CA TYR A 365 5.69 -18.20 10.66
C TYR A 365 4.20 -18.03 11.00
N LYS A 366 3.30 -18.59 10.17
CA LYS A 366 1.84 -18.50 10.41
C LYS A 366 1.43 -19.15 11.74
N LYS A 367 1.98 -20.32 12.06
CA LYS A 367 1.74 -21.03 13.33
C LYS A 367 2.18 -20.22 14.55
N LEU A 368 3.35 -19.57 14.48
CA LEU A 368 3.81 -18.68 15.55
C LEU A 368 2.90 -17.46 15.72
N ASN A 369 2.40 -16.88 14.63
CA ASN A 369 1.45 -15.77 14.68
C ASN A 369 0.11 -16.19 15.32
N TRP A 370 -0.35 -17.43 15.10
CA TRP A 370 -1.51 -17.99 15.80
C TRP A 370 -1.27 -18.14 17.30
N TYR A 371 -0.12 -18.69 17.71
CA TYR A 371 0.25 -18.75 19.13
C TYR A 371 0.36 -17.34 19.75
N ALA A 372 0.90 -16.37 19.02
CA ALA A 372 0.94 -14.97 19.47
C ALA A 372 -0.47 -14.42 19.70
N LEU A 373 -1.44 -14.78 18.86
CA LEU A 373 -2.85 -14.39 19.02
C LEU A 373 -3.49 -15.02 20.26
N GLU A 374 -3.25 -16.31 20.54
CA GLU A 374 -3.66 -16.94 21.82
C GLU A 374 -3.04 -16.22 23.03
N LYS A 375 -1.77 -15.82 22.91
CA LYS A 375 -1.07 -15.08 23.97
C LYS A 375 -1.66 -13.68 24.17
N PHE A 376 -2.12 -13.04 23.11
CA PHE A 376 -2.83 -11.76 23.19
C PHE A 376 -4.19 -11.92 23.88
N ASP A 377 -4.96 -12.95 23.53
CA ASP A 377 -6.22 -13.29 24.21
C ASP A 377 -6.01 -13.52 25.72
N GLU A 378 -4.94 -14.23 26.10
CA GLU A 378 -4.53 -14.39 27.50
C GLU A 378 -4.28 -13.03 28.18
N TRP A 379 -3.41 -12.18 27.61
CA TRP A 379 -3.09 -10.87 28.19
C TRP A 379 -4.29 -9.94 28.30
N LEU A 380 -5.19 -9.98 27.32
CA LEU A 380 -6.41 -9.18 27.30
C LEU A 380 -7.37 -9.61 28.41
N ARG A 381 -7.53 -10.92 28.64
CA ARG A 381 -8.31 -11.46 29.77
C ARG A 381 -7.70 -11.10 31.12
N GLU A 382 -6.38 -11.04 31.20
CA GLU A 382 -5.64 -10.59 32.39
C GLU A 382 -5.73 -9.07 32.61
N LYS A 383 -6.32 -8.32 31.67
CA LYS A 383 -6.45 -6.86 31.72
C LYS A 383 -5.10 -6.16 31.93
N ARG A 384 -4.06 -6.64 31.26
CA ARG A 384 -2.73 -6.03 31.30
C ARG A 384 -2.78 -4.62 30.69
N GLU A 385 -1.86 -3.75 31.09
CA GLU A 385 -1.63 -2.50 30.38
C GLU A 385 -0.86 -2.73 29.08
N PHE A 386 -1.37 -2.12 28.00
CA PHE A 386 -0.82 -2.20 26.65
C PHE A 386 -0.36 -0.84 26.16
N SER A 387 0.74 -0.84 25.40
CA SER A 387 1.14 0.30 24.58
C SER A 387 0.30 0.39 23.31
N TYR A 388 0.31 1.57 22.69
CA TYR A 388 -0.25 1.80 21.34
C TYR A 388 0.20 0.71 20.35
N PHE A 389 1.50 0.41 20.33
CA PHE A 389 2.10 -0.52 19.37
C PHE A 389 1.65 -1.97 19.57
N GLU A 390 1.41 -2.37 20.81
CA GLU A 390 0.86 -3.70 21.14
C GLU A 390 -0.58 -3.84 20.64
N LEU A 391 -1.43 -2.83 20.90
CA LEU A 391 -2.82 -2.83 20.43
C LEU A 391 -2.92 -2.74 18.90
N GLU A 392 -2.08 -1.92 18.27
CA GLU A 392 -1.94 -1.86 16.80
C GLU A 392 -1.58 -3.25 16.24
N SER A 393 -0.57 -3.90 16.83
CA SER A 393 -0.14 -5.23 16.37
C SER A 393 -1.23 -6.30 16.55
N MET A 394 -1.97 -6.25 17.67
CA MET A 394 -3.13 -7.13 17.90
C MET A 394 -4.19 -6.95 16.82
N ALA A 395 -4.56 -5.71 16.53
CA ALA A 395 -5.54 -5.36 15.51
C ALA A 395 -5.14 -5.89 14.13
N VAL A 396 -3.90 -5.59 13.71
CA VAL A 396 -3.37 -5.99 12.40
C VAL A 396 -3.39 -7.51 12.24
N LEU A 397 -2.86 -8.27 13.22
CA LEU A 397 -2.82 -9.73 13.13
C LEU A 397 -4.23 -10.33 13.05
N THR A 398 -5.16 -9.73 13.79
CA THR A 398 -6.53 -10.20 13.85
C THR A 398 -7.25 -10.01 12.52
N VAL A 399 -7.11 -8.84 11.90
CA VAL A 399 -7.65 -8.56 10.55
C VAL A 399 -7.01 -9.48 9.51
N PHE A 400 -5.68 -9.65 9.57
CA PHE A 400 -4.95 -10.53 8.65
C PHE A 400 -5.49 -11.97 8.69
N PHE A 401 -5.73 -12.52 9.88
CA PHE A 401 -6.25 -13.88 10.03
C PHE A 401 -7.74 -14.00 9.78
N ALA A 402 -8.56 -13.02 10.16
CA ALA A 402 -9.99 -13.02 9.86
C ALA A 402 -10.25 -13.09 8.33
N ASN A 403 -9.46 -12.34 7.56
CA ASN A 403 -9.51 -12.38 6.09
C ASN A 403 -9.01 -13.72 5.54
N SER A 404 -7.90 -14.24 6.09
CA SER A 404 -7.33 -15.52 5.64
C SER A 404 -8.29 -16.71 5.90
N VAL A 405 -8.94 -16.74 7.06
CA VAL A 405 -9.87 -17.82 7.45
C VAL A 405 -11.20 -17.71 6.69
N SER A 406 -11.67 -16.50 6.39
CA SER A 406 -12.90 -16.29 5.60
C SER A 406 -12.74 -16.60 4.11
N GLU A 407 -11.56 -16.36 3.52
CA GLU A 407 -11.23 -16.83 2.17
C GLU A 407 -11.07 -18.37 2.11
N GLU A 408 -10.43 -18.97 3.13
CA GLU A 408 -10.27 -20.42 3.26
C GLU A 408 -11.62 -21.16 3.48
N GLY A 409 -12.68 -20.46 3.92
CA GLY A 409 -14.04 -20.99 4.00
C GLY A 409 -14.75 -21.11 2.63
N LYS A 410 -14.28 -20.40 1.59
CA LYS A 410 -14.86 -20.40 0.24
C LYS A 410 -14.18 -21.41 -0.71
N MET A 411 -13.00 -21.93 -0.37
CA MET A 411 -12.32 -23.03 -1.08
C MET A 411 -12.17 -24.24 -0.16
N ASN A 412 -12.54 -25.44 -0.63
CA ASN A 412 -12.23 -26.69 0.08
C ASN A 412 -10.77 -26.70 0.56
N MET A 413 -10.57 -26.79 1.89
CA MET A 413 -9.26 -26.81 2.54
C MET A 413 -8.29 -27.76 1.82
N THR A 414 -7.32 -27.22 1.11
CA THR A 414 -6.18 -28.02 0.67
C THR A 414 -5.40 -28.51 1.89
N ILE A 415 -5.00 -29.79 1.89
CA ILE A 415 -4.29 -30.50 2.96
C ILE A 415 -3.08 -29.72 3.54
N ARG A 416 -2.47 -28.83 2.74
CA ARG A 416 -1.34 -27.98 3.16
C ARG A 416 -1.69 -26.92 4.22
N HIS A 417 -2.92 -26.42 4.28
CA HIS A 417 -3.31 -25.29 5.13
C HIS A 417 -3.71 -25.69 6.56
N LYS A 418 -4.13 -26.95 6.76
CA LYS A 418 -4.50 -27.48 8.08
C LYS A 418 -3.32 -27.53 9.07
N HIS A 419 -2.08 -27.48 8.59
CA HIS A 419 -0.88 -27.59 9.44
C HIS A 419 -0.42 -26.27 10.06
N ASP A 420 -0.90 -25.12 9.57
CA ASP A 420 -0.49 -23.79 10.03
C ASP A 420 -1.26 -23.32 11.26
N ILE A 421 -2.49 -23.78 11.46
CA ILE A 421 -3.29 -23.52 12.67
C ILE A 421 -2.89 -24.54 13.74
N PRO A 422 -2.47 -24.11 14.96
CA PRO A 422 -2.27 -25.02 16.09
C PRO A 422 -3.52 -25.85 16.41
N ASP A 423 -3.34 -27.14 16.69
CA ASP A 423 -4.43 -28.03 17.11
C ASP A 423 -5.08 -27.59 18.44
N THR A 424 -4.40 -26.73 19.22
CA THR A 424 -4.93 -26.14 20.45
C THR A 424 -6.00 -25.07 20.20
N ILE A 425 -6.07 -24.53 18.98
CA ILE A 425 -7.04 -23.49 18.60
C ILE A 425 -8.24 -24.16 17.93
N GLU A 426 -9.23 -24.53 18.75
CA GLU A 426 -10.46 -25.18 18.29
C GLU A 426 -11.37 -24.25 17.46
N ASP A 427 -11.35 -22.94 17.79
CA ASP A 427 -12.15 -21.90 17.16
C ASP A 427 -11.28 -20.71 16.71
N PRO A 428 -10.61 -20.82 15.54
CA PRO A 428 -9.71 -19.79 15.04
C PRO A 428 -10.42 -18.46 14.76
N LEU A 429 -11.64 -18.52 14.20
CA LEU A 429 -12.41 -17.33 13.88
C LEU A 429 -12.90 -16.64 15.16
N GLY A 430 -13.45 -17.37 16.13
CA GLY A 430 -13.82 -16.77 17.41
C GLY A 430 -12.63 -16.28 18.21
N LEU A 431 -11.45 -16.91 18.12
CA LEU A 431 -10.22 -16.35 18.70
C LEU A 431 -9.89 -14.98 18.09
N THR A 432 -9.92 -14.85 16.76
CA THR A 432 -9.69 -13.55 16.10
C THR A 432 -10.69 -12.49 16.60
N LYS A 433 -12.00 -12.80 16.60
CA LYS A 433 -13.02 -11.85 17.06
C LYS A 433 -12.82 -11.41 18.51
N ARG A 434 -12.61 -12.34 19.43
CA ARG A 434 -12.40 -12.03 20.86
C ARG A 434 -11.17 -11.15 21.08
N VAL A 435 -10.07 -11.43 20.37
CA VAL A 435 -8.88 -10.58 20.46
C VAL A 435 -9.17 -9.18 19.91
N LEU A 436 -9.90 -9.06 18.80
CA LEU A 436 -10.29 -7.76 18.23
C LEU A 436 -11.11 -6.94 19.21
N GLU A 437 -12.19 -7.51 19.73
CA GLU A 437 -13.15 -6.86 20.62
C GLU A 437 -12.47 -6.44 21.93
N ASN A 438 -11.75 -7.36 22.57
CA ASN A 438 -11.08 -7.05 23.83
C ASN A 438 -9.95 -6.04 23.65
N SER A 439 -9.27 -6.04 22.49
CA SER A 439 -8.28 -5.00 22.17
C SER A 439 -8.95 -3.64 21.98
N LYS A 440 -10.14 -3.56 21.35
CA LYS A 440 -10.93 -2.33 21.23
C LYS A 440 -11.34 -1.82 22.62
N LEU A 441 -11.81 -2.70 23.50
CA LEU A 441 -12.17 -2.34 24.88
C LEU A 441 -10.96 -1.84 25.67
N ALA A 442 -9.80 -2.51 25.55
CA ALA A 442 -8.56 -2.08 26.17
C ALA A 442 -8.13 -0.68 25.66
N LEU A 443 -8.26 -0.43 24.36
CA LEU A 443 -7.98 0.88 23.77
C LEU A 443 -8.92 1.96 24.31
N LEU A 444 -10.24 1.71 24.30
CA LEU A 444 -11.25 2.68 24.73
C LEU A 444 -11.08 3.07 26.21
N SER A 445 -10.73 2.10 27.06
CA SER A 445 -10.53 2.27 28.51
C SER A 445 -9.17 2.85 28.92
N SER A 446 -8.24 3.03 27.98
CA SER A 446 -6.86 3.50 28.25
C SER A 446 -6.64 4.99 27.94
N ASP A 447 -5.67 5.64 28.59
CA ASP A 447 -5.24 7.02 28.31
C ASP A 447 -4.05 7.08 27.34
N ILE A 448 -4.07 6.26 26.28
CA ILE A 448 -2.93 6.13 25.35
C ILE A 448 -2.75 7.40 24.48
N GLU A 449 -1.61 8.08 24.63
CA GLU A 449 -1.17 9.22 23.79
C GLU A 449 -0.27 8.77 22.62
N LEU A 450 -0.18 9.60 21.56
CA LEU A 450 0.75 9.38 20.43
C LEU A 450 2.22 9.34 20.88
N PRO A 451 3.07 8.53 20.22
CA PRO A 451 4.49 8.82 20.13
C PRO A 451 4.68 10.17 19.43
N LYS A 452 5.25 11.17 20.13
CA LYS A 452 5.58 12.48 19.55
C LYS A 452 6.53 12.29 18.36
N THR A 453 6.05 12.50 17.13
CA THR A 453 6.92 12.54 15.96
C THR A 453 7.87 13.74 16.07
N LYS A 454 9.18 13.54 15.80
CA LYS A 454 10.17 14.62 15.77
C LYS A 454 9.75 15.62 14.67
N LYS A 455 9.11 16.73 15.04
CA LYS A 455 8.92 17.89 14.15
C LYS A 455 10.31 18.38 13.72
N LYS A 456 10.69 18.16 12.45
CA LYS A 456 11.81 18.90 11.85
C LYS A 456 11.40 20.37 11.79
N THR A 457 11.92 21.17 12.70
CA THR A 457 11.72 22.63 12.70
C THR A 457 12.43 23.23 11.48
N MET A 458 11.70 23.39 10.37
CA MET A 458 12.19 24.14 9.22
C MET A 458 12.33 25.62 9.60
N LYS A 459 13.56 26.07 9.86
CA LYS A 459 13.87 27.50 9.93
C LYS A 459 13.64 28.12 8.54
N LYS A 460 12.76 29.13 8.48
CA LYS A 460 12.27 29.92 7.32
C LYS A 460 13.33 30.62 6.43
N LYS A 461 14.55 30.10 6.24
CA LYS A 461 15.56 30.71 5.35
C LYS A 461 16.31 29.67 4.52
N ARG A 462 15.68 29.17 3.44
CA ARG A 462 16.27 28.85 2.12
C ARG A 462 15.28 28.09 1.21
N VAL A 463 14.07 28.62 1.03
CA VAL A 463 13.11 28.07 0.04
C VAL A 463 13.58 28.36 -1.40
N SER A 464 14.36 29.42 -1.63
CA SER A 464 14.86 29.76 -2.97
C SER A 464 16.08 28.97 -3.46
N ARG A 465 16.74 28.20 -2.59
CA ARG A 465 17.92 27.39 -2.99
C ARG A 465 17.51 25.97 -3.34
N ILE A 466 16.61 25.38 -2.55
CA ILE A 466 16.04 24.05 -2.82
C ILE A 466 15.16 24.07 -4.08
N LYS A 467 14.45 25.18 -4.34
CA LYS A 467 13.66 25.30 -5.57
C LYS A 467 14.53 25.29 -6.82
N ARG A 468 15.74 25.87 -6.74
CA ARG A 468 16.71 25.86 -7.85
C ARG A 468 17.48 24.55 -7.99
N GLU A 469 17.69 23.83 -6.88
CA GLU A 469 18.28 22.49 -6.87
C GLU A 469 17.27 21.40 -7.33
N LEU A 470 15.96 21.60 -7.14
CA LEU A 470 14.90 20.76 -7.70
C LEU A 470 14.63 21.03 -9.19
N GLU A 471 14.65 22.31 -9.59
CA GLU A 471 14.54 22.69 -11.01
C GLU A 471 15.76 22.24 -11.85
N GLU A 472 16.95 22.10 -11.24
CA GLU A 472 18.17 21.55 -11.90
C GLU A 472 18.21 19.99 -11.89
N GLU A 473 17.42 19.30 -11.03
CA GLU A 473 17.28 17.83 -11.00
C GLU A 473 16.21 17.33 -12.00
N ASP A 474 15.11 18.08 -12.19
CA ASP A 474 14.07 17.77 -13.18
C ASP A 474 14.60 17.91 -14.64
N GLU A 475 15.51 18.85 -14.92
CA GLU A 475 16.19 18.96 -16.23
C GLU A 475 17.12 17.77 -16.53
N PHE A 476 17.68 17.09 -15.50
CA PHE A 476 18.57 15.95 -15.69
C PHE A 476 17.82 14.64 -15.98
N ASP A 477 16.63 14.47 -15.39
CA ASP A 477 15.76 13.31 -15.65
C ASP A 477 15.06 13.43 -17.02
N GLU A 478 14.69 14.64 -17.47
CA GLU A 478 14.18 14.87 -18.84
C GLU A 478 15.25 14.63 -19.92
N GLU A 479 16.52 15.03 -19.69
CA GLU A 479 17.61 14.80 -20.65
C GLU A 479 18.03 13.31 -20.75
N LEU A 480 17.83 12.54 -19.67
CA LEU A 480 18.07 11.09 -19.64
C LEU A 480 16.92 10.31 -20.33
N GLU A 481 15.68 10.74 -20.15
CA GLU A 481 14.53 10.18 -20.87
C GLU A 481 14.53 10.53 -22.37
N GLU A 482 14.94 11.74 -22.76
CA GLU A 482 15.11 12.09 -24.19
C GLU A 482 16.24 11.32 -24.87
N LYS A 483 17.33 11.02 -24.15
CA LYS A 483 18.43 10.17 -24.65
C LYS A 483 18.01 8.70 -24.77
N LEU A 484 17.10 8.22 -23.93
CA LEU A 484 16.58 6.85 -23.99
C LEU A 484 15.44 6.68 -25.01
N LYS A 485 14.71 7.75 -25.37
CA LYS A 485 13.64 7.73 -26.38
C LYS A 485 14.14 7.97 -27.81
N LYS A 486 15.34 8.53 -28.00
CA LYS A 486 15.92 8.78 -29.34
C LYS A 486 16.62 7.59 -29.99
N ASP A 487 16.81 6.49 -29.26
CA ASP A 487 17.52 5.32 -29.78
C ASP A 487 16.58 4.24 -30.37
N ASP A 488 15.25 4.42 -30.33
CA ASP A 488 14.27 3.38 -30.71
C ASP A 488 13.34 3.69 -31.90
N ASP A 489 13.32 4.91 -32.46
CA ASP A 489 12.45 5.21 -33.61
C ASP A 489 13.20 5.90 -34.77
N ASP A 490 13.12 5.24 -35.92
CA ASP A 490 13.44 5.67 -37.28
C ASP A 490 14.93 5.79 -37.68
N ASP A 491 15.40 4.86 -38.52
CA ASP A 491 15.94 5.28 -39.83
C ASP A 491 16.03 4.12 -40.83
N GLU A 492 15.03 4.13 -41.70
CA GLU A 492 15.00 3.53 -43.02
C GLU A 492 16.10 4.17 -43.89
N TRP A 493 17.19 3.44 -44.13
CA TRP A 493 18.29 3.93 -44.97
C TRP A 493 17.97 3.81 -46.47
N ASN A 494 17.90 4.96 -47.16
CA ASN A 494 17.99 5.07 -48.62
C ASN A 494 19.34 5.73 -48.98
N PRO A 495 20.13 5.20 -49.93
CA PRO A 495 21.52 5.55 -50.13
C PRO A 495 21.66 6.62 -51.22
N ASN A 496 22.11 7.82 -50.85
CA ASN A 496 22.90 8.71 -51.70
C ASN A 496 23.43 9.88 -50.85
N GLU A 497 24.64 10.33 -51.20
CA GLU A 497 25.31 11.57 -50.76
C GLU A 497 26.46 11.44 -49.75
N GLU A 498 27.59 11.09 -50.36
CA GLU A 498 28.98 11.54 -50.20
C GLU A 498 29.42 12.50 -49.08
N TYR A 499 30.58 12.10 -48.53
CA TYR A 499 31.48 12.79 -47.60
C TYR A 499 32.10 14.11 -48.11
N SER A 500 32.26 15.09 -47.22
CA SER A 500 33.42 16.02 -47.16
C SER A 500 33.42 16.77 -45.81
N GLU A 501 34.40 16.53 -44.93
CA GLU A 501 35.65 17.29 -44.68
C GLU A 501 35.52 18.47 -43.69
N GLU A 502 36.12 18.23 -42.51
CA GLU A 502 36.99 19.11 -41.68
C GLU A 502 36.54 20.48 -41.09
N PRO A 503 37.20 20.92 -39.97
CA PRO A 503 36.64 21.82 -38.97
C PRO A 503 37.25 23.23 -38.99
N GLU A 504 36.53 24.24 -38.47
CA GLU A 504 37.13 25.55 -38.18
C GLU A 504 36.86 26.08 -36.76
N VAL A 505 37.97 26.51 -36.17
CA VAL A 505 38.16 27.26 -34.93
C VAL A 505 37.90 28.75 -35.21
N ASN A 506 37.26 29.51 -34.30
CA ASN A 506 37.75 30.83 -33.84
C ASN A 506 36.84 31.61 -32.88
N ASN A 507 37.46 32.02 -31.76
CA ASN A 507 37.53 33.36 -31.13
C ASN A 507 36.30 34.14 -30.58
N VAL A 508 36.26 34.21 -29.24
CA VAL A 508 36.39 35.40 -28.36
C VAL A 508 35.65 36.71 -28.70
N ASN A 509 34.76 37.20 -27.82
CA ASN A 509 34.98 38.47 -27.07
C ASN A 509 33.88 38.86 -26.04
N ILE A 510 34.36 39.53 -24.98
CA ILE A 510 33.66 40.19 -23.87
C ILE A 510 33.35 41.66 -24.22
N PRO A 511 32.30 42.29 -23.66
CA PRO A 511 32.51 43.57 -22.93
C PRO A 511 31.60 43.68 -21.68
N MET A 512 32.14 43.92 -20.49
CA MET A 512 32.41 45.23 -19.83
C MET A 512 31.19 46.03 -19.33
N ASN A 513 31.25 46.29 -18.02
CA ASN A 513 30.35 47.05 -17.13
C ASN A 513 30.50 48.59 -17.32
N PRO A 514 29.64 49.44 -16.72
CA PRO A 514 30.16 50.25 -15.61
C PRO A 514 29.18 50.58 -14.45
N MET A 515 29.82 50.89 -13.32
CA MET A 515 29.32 51.31 -11.99
C MET A 515 28.64 52.69 -11.92
N SER A 516 27.81 52.91 -10.87
CA SER A 516 27.96 53.93 -9.79
C SER A 516 26.68 53.97 -8.92
N THR A 517 26.53 54.48 -7.68
CA THR A 517 27.37 54.75 -6.48
C THR A 517 26.40 55.09 -5.32
N LYS A 518 26.76 54.73 -4.06
CA LYS A 518 26.46 55.45 -2.76
C LYS A 518 24.98 55.54 -2.30
N LYS A 519 24.57 55.50 -1.02
CA LYS A 519 25.18 55.87 0.27
C LYS A 519 24.28 55.38 1.45
N ARG A 520 24.91 55.13 2.61
CA ARG A 520 24.35 54.83 3.95
C ARG A 520 23.55 55.98 4.61
N LYS A 521 22.62 55.63 5.52
CA LYS A 521 22.37 56.18 6.89
C LYS A 521 21.21 55.34 7.50
N VAL A 522 21.35 54.51 8.54
CA VAL A 522 21.70 54.69 9.97
C VAL A 522 20.65 55.43 10.80
N ASN A 523 20.01 54.69 11.71
CA ASN A 523 19.59 54.96 13.10
C ASN A 523 18.23 54.30 13.39
N SER A 524 17.89 53.76 14.56
CA SER A 524 18.58 53.34 15.81
C SER A 524 17.42 53.00 16.77
N ASN A 525 17.59 51.96 17.61
CA ASN A 525 17.23 51.83 19.05
C ASN A 525 15.87 52.40 19.55
N ASN A 526 15.12 51.87 20.50
CA ASN A 526 15.28 50.84 21.52
C ASN A 526 13.95 50.79 22.32
N ASP A 527 13.76 49.69 23.06
CA ASP A 527 13.21 49.61 24.43
C ASP A 527 11.70 49.79 24.75
N ILE A 528 11.13 48.66 25.23
CA ILE A 528 10.59 48.38 26.59
C ILE A 528 9.21 48.95 27.04
N SER A 529 8.49 48.02 27.71
CA SER A 529 7.49 48.09 28.81
C SER A 529 6.02 48.40 28.54
N ASP A 530 5.22 47.38 28.90
CA ASP A 530 4.16 47.35 29.92
C ASP A 530 2.83 48.10 29.74
N GLU A 531 1.78 47.26 29.76
CA GLU A 531 0.57 47.29 30.59
C GLU A 531 -0.44 48.45 30.52
N ASP A 532 -1.70 47.99 30.58
CA ASP A 532 -2.92 48.61 31.12
C ASP A 532 -3.91 49.40 30.24
N GLU A 533 -5.07 48.75 30.13
CA GLU A 533 -6.43 49.21 30.45
C GLU A 533 -7.16 50.29 29.60
N ASP A 534 -8.36 49.86 29.20
CA ASP A 534 -9.64 50.59 29.22
C ASP A 534 -9.78 51.95 28.51
N SER A 535 -10.65 51.95 27.49
CA SER A 535 -12.05 52.38 27.66
C SER A 535 -12.67 52.95 26.38
N MET A 536 -13.92 52.50 26.17
CA MET A 536 -15.06 53.20 25.58
C MET A 536 -14.82 54.44 24.68
N GLY A 537 -15.16 54.27 23.39
CA GLY A 537 -16.53 54.56 22.97
C GLY A 537 -16.81 55.88 22.25
N THR A 538 -17.66 55.73 21.22
CA THR A 538 -18.55 56.73 20.60
C THR A 538 -17.88 57.67 19.58
N SER A 539 -18.47 58.06 18.45
CA SER A 539 -19.77 57.83 17.81
C SER A 539 -19.75 58.72 16.55
N SER A 540 -20.34 58.30 15.42
CA SER A 540 -21.51 59.00 14.84
C SER A 540 -21.71 58.86 13.32
N LYS A 541 -23.01 58.75 13.01
CA LYS A 541 -23.79 59.05 11.79
C LYS A 541 -24.04 57.86 10.85
N LYS A 542 -25.21 57.20 10.90
CA LYS A 542 -26.63 57.60 10.61
C LYS A 542 -26.91 57.90 9.13
N THR A 543 -27.71 57.02 8.50
CA THR A 543 -29.07 57.25 7.92
C THR A 543 -29.54 55.92 7.31
N THR A 544 -30.46 55.10 7.83
CA THR A 544 -31.91 55.14 8.18
C THR A 544 -32.92 55.07 7.00
N LEU A 545 -33.88 54.13 7.18
CA LEU A 545 -35.27 54.01 6.66
C LEU A 545 -35.50 53.22 5.36
N HIS A 546 -36.54 52.38 5.19
CA HIS A 546 -37.48 51.59 6.01
C HIS A 546 -38.60 51.09 5.05
N LEU A 547 -39.04 49.82 5.12
CA LEU A 547 -40.39 49.37 5.57
C LEU A 547 -41.02 48.15 4.81
N LYS A 548 -41.13 47.03 5.54
CA LYS A 548 -42.27 46.08 5.77
C LYS A 548 -43.07 45.41 4.61
N ARG A 549 -43.16 44.06 4.66
CA ARG A 549 -44.32 43.21 5.13
C ARG A 549 -44.08 41.70 4.82
N LYS A 550 -44.01 40.79 5.82
CA LYS A 550 -45.04 39.89 6.42
C LYS A 550 -45.53 38.68 5.57
N ARG A 551 -45.18 37.43 5.96
CA ARG A 551 -46.10 36.32 6.41
C ARG A 551 -45.31 35.02 6.77
N SER A 552 -45.46 34.55 8.02
CA SER A 552 -45.94 33.21 8.47
C SER A 552 -45.17 32.00 7.93
N GLY A 553 -44.49 31.12 8.68
CA GLY A 553 -44.57 30.76 10.09
C GLY A 553 -44.97 29.29 10.21
N TYR A 554 -44.00 28.40 10.44
CA TYR A 554 -44.10 27.23 11.33
C TYR A 554 -42.68 26.92 11.82
N ALA A 555 -42.52 26.93 13.14
CA ALA A 555 -41.28 26.64 13.85
C ALA A 555 -41.24 25.16 14.23
N CYS A 556 -40.08 24.52 14.08
CA CYS A 556 -39.69 23.37 14.89
C CYS A 556 -38.48 23.80 15.72
N GLY A 557 -38.54 23.53 17.03
CA GLY A 557 -37.71 24.16 18.05
C GLY A 557 -36.26 23.70 18.05
N SER A 558 -35.36 24.67 18.03
CA SER A 558 -33.94 24.50 18.40
C SER A 558 -33.81 24.41 19.92
N ASN A 559 -33.47 23.23 20.44
CA ASN A 559 -32.92 23.10 21.78
C ASN A 559 -31.40 23.35 21.76
N ALA A 560 -30.95 24.01 22.82
CA ALA A 560 -29.64 24.64 22.96
C ALA A 560 -28.46 23.68 22.77
N SER A 561 -27.60 23.99 21.80
CA SER A 561 -26.26 23.43 21.70
C SER A 561 -25.35 24.11 22.72
N GLN A 562 -24.92 23.31 23.71
CA GLN A 562 -23.75 23.63 24.51
C GLN A 562 -22.54 23.72 23.56
N LYS A 563 -21.85 24.86 23.60
CA LYS A 563 -20.56 25.03 22.92
C LYS A 563 -19.51 24.21 23.67
N GLU A 564 -19.17 23.04 23.17
CA GLU A 564 -17.88 22.42 23.45
C GLU A 564 -16.91 22.74 22.32
N GLY A 565 -15.72 23.21 22.70
CA GLY A 565 -14.68 23.63 21.77
C GLY A 565 -14.10 22.43 21.04
N ASN A 566 -14.35 22.36 19.72
CA ASN A 566 -13.78 21.35 18.85
C ASN A 566 -12.35 21.76 18.46
N THR A 567 -11.36 21.23 19.17
CA THR A 567 -9.97 21.19 18.68
C THR A 567 -9.80 19.97 17.79
N SER A 568 -9.78 20.20 16.48
CA SER A 568 -9.53 19.22 15.43
C SER A 568 -8.10 18.66 15.50
N THR A 569 -8.00 17.45 16.04
CA THR A 569 -6.94 16.46 15.80
C THR A 569 -7.63 15.10 15.93
N SER A 570 -7.66 14.26 14.89
CA SER A 570 -8.20 12.91 15.05
C SER A 570 -7.43 12.19 16.15
N THR A 571 -8.16 11.62 17.11
CA THR A 571 -7.52 11.01 18.28
C THR A 571 -6.87 9.68 17.86
N VAL A 572 -5.78 9.29 18.51
CA VAL A 572 -5.08 8.01 18.30
C VAL A 572 -6.01 6.81 18.34
N LYS A 573 -7.01 6.89 19.22
CA LYS A 573 -8.06 5.90 19.38
C LYS A 573 -8.86 5.74 18.10
N GLN A 574 -9.15 6.83 17.39
CA GLN A 574 -9.94 6.81 16.17
C GLN A 574 -9.25 6.06 15.03
N ARG A 575 -7.95 6.32 14.80
CA ARG A 575 -7.14 5.55 13.81
C ARG A 575 -7.03 4.06 14.12
N LEU A 576 -6.89 3.69 15.39
CA LEU A 576 -6.82 2.28 15.77
C LEU A 576 -8.20 1.61 15.67
N LEU A 577 -9.28 2.31 16.00
CA LEU A 577 -10.65 1.80 15.82
C LEU A 577 -10.99 1.58 14.33
N GLU A 578 -10.55 2.48 13.46
CA GLU A 578 -10.63 2.32 12.00
C GLU A 578 -9.90 1.05 11.52
N LEU A 579 -8.70 0.80 12.04
CA LEU A 579 -7.89 -0.37 11.72
C LEU A 579 -8.45 -1.69 12.30
N MET A 580 -9.24 -1.63 13.38
CA MET A 580 -9.82 -2.78 14.10
C MET A 580 -11.20 -3.21 13.57
N GLY A 581 -11.59 -2.71 12.40
CA GLY A 581 -12.92 -2.92 11.86
C GLY A 581 -13.94 -2.00 12.51
N GLN A 582 -14.68 -1.27 11.69
CA GLN A 582 -15.65 -0.25 12.09
C GLN A 582 -16.97 -0.85 12.60
N THR A 583 -17.04 -2.11 13.02
CA THR A 583 -18.32 -2.73 13.41
C THR A 583 -18.58 -2.71 14.92
N LEU A 584 -19.84 -2.45 15.28
CA LEU A 584 -20.42 -2.49 16.62
C LEU A 584 -20.63 -3.92 17.11
N SER A 585 -20.91 -4.08 18.41
CA SER A 585 -21.31 -5.36 19.01
C SER A 585 -22.74 -5.77 18.64
N GLU A 586 -23.59 -4.81 18.30
CA GLU A 586 -24.93 -5.00 17.78
C GLU A 586 -25.22 -3.89 16.75
N PRO A 587 -26.02 -4.15 15.70
CA PRO A 587 -26.30 -3.14 14.69
C PRO A 587 -27.28 -2.09 15.21
N ILE A 588 -27.08 -0.84 14.82
CA ILE A 588 -28.08 0.21 15.02
C ILE A 588 -29.07 0.13 13.87
N VAL A 589 -30.24 -0.46 14.17
CA VAL A 589 -31.31 -0.72 13.21
C VAL A 589 -32.36 0.40 13.14
N GLU A 590 -32.14 1.50 13.87
CA GLU A 590 -32.97 2.69 13.78
C GLU A 590 -32.82 3.31 12.38
N LYS A 591 -33.97 3.65 11.78
CA LYS A 591 -34.05 4.14 10.40
C LYS A 591 -34.49 5.59 10.39
N THR A 592 -33.89 6.37 9.50
CA THR A 592 -34.33 7.73 9.17
C THR A 592 -35.02 7.70 7.82
N THR A 593 -36.32 7.93 7.82
CA THR A 593 -37.18 7.67 6.67
C THR A 593 -37.93 8.92 6.25
N HIS A 594 -37.93 9.21 4.95
CA HIS A 594 -38.64 10.34 4.35
C HIS A 594 -39.37 9.90 3.09
N SER A 595 -40.48 10.56 2.77
CA SER A 595 -41.18 10.39 1.50
C SER A 595 -41.76 11.71 1.03
N GLY A 596 -42.00 11.80 -0.27
CA GLY A 596 -42.56 13.00 -0.89
C GLY A 596 -43.13 12.72 -2.26
N LYS A 597 -43.98 13.62 -2.74
CA LYS A 597 -44.54 13.54 -4.09
C LYS A 597 -44.77 14.92 -4.71
N ASN A 598 -44.63 14.99 -6.03
CA ASN A 598 -45.15 16.07 -6.85
C ASN A 598 -46.09 15.47 -7.91
N LYS A 599 -46.38 16.22 -8.98
CA LYS A 599 -47.26 15.78 -10.07
C LYS A 599 -46.67 14.62 -10.90
N HIS A 600 -45.36 14.48 -10.90
CA HIS A 600 -44.62 13.61 -11.82
C HIS A 600 -43.96 12.42 -11.13
N LEU A 601 -43.58 12.58 -9.88
CA LEU A 601 -42.79 11.63 -9.11
C LEU A 601 -43.37 11.43 -7.72
N LEU A 602 -43.17 10.22 -7.19
CA LEU A 602 -43.31 9.85 -5.79
C LEU A 602 -41.99 9.21 -5.37
N TYR A 603 -41.46 9.54 -4.19
CA TYR A 603 -40.26 8.87 -3.67
C TYR A 603 -40.45 8.38 -2.24
N GLY A 604 -39.75 7.30 -1.93
CA GLY A 604 -39.41 6.87 -0.59
C GLY A 604 -37.90 6.85 -0.42
N LEU A 605 -37.44 7.21 0.76
CA LEU A 605 -36.04 7.22 1.13
C LEU A 605 -35.91 6.70 2.56
N SER A 606 -34.93 5.86 2.81
CA SER A 606 -34.57 5.45 4.16
C SER A 606 -33.06 5.25 4.29
N ALA A 607 -32.55 5.47 5.50
CA ALA A 607 -31.15 5.29 5.82
C ALA A 607 -30.98 4.69 7.23
N MET A 608 -30.01 3.79 7.39
CA MET A 608 -29.75 3.00 8.60
C MET A 608 -28.24 2.84 8.80
N GLN A 609 -27.77 3.02 10.04
CA GLN A 609 -26.34 2.90 10.35
C GLN A 609 -25.82 1.46 10.25
N GLY A 610 -26.64 0.48 10.64
CA GLY A 610 -26.25 -0.92 10.59
C GLY A 610 -25.12 -1.21 11.56
N TRP A 611 -24.13 -1.99 11.12
CA TRP A 611 -23.04 -2.42 12.00
C TRP A 611 -21.95 -1.37 12.17
N ARG A 612 -21.85 -0.32 11.33
CA ARG A 612 -20.78 0.67 11.44
C ARG A 612 -20.81 1.45 12.76
N LEU A 613 -19.66 1.99 13.19
CA LEU A 613 -19.54 2.81 14.41
C LEU A 613 -20.36 4.11 14.34
N THR A 614 -20.46 4.69 13.15
CA THR A 614 -21.17 5.94 12.88
C THR A 614 -21.95 5.83 11.57
N MET A 615 -23.03 6.62 11.44
CA MET A 615 -23.67 6.88 10.16
C MET A 615 -22.88 7.96 9.41
N GLU A 616 -22.09 7.53 8.44
CA GLU A 616 -21.24 8.36 7.58
C GLU A 616 -21.96 8.83 6.32
N ASP A 617 -22.92 8.04 5.84
CA ASP A 617 -23.77 8.38 4.69
C ASP A 617 -24.58 9.68 4.86
N ALA A 618 -24.86 10.30 3.73
CA ALA A 618 -25.85 11.35 3.58
C ALA A 618 -26.69 11.14 2.30
N HIS A 619 -27.75 11.92 2.16
CA HIS A 619 -28.66 11.83 1.01
C HIS A 619 -29.37 13.17 0.78
N CYS A 620 -29.94 13.35 -0.42
CA CYS A 620 -30.86 14.45 -0.71
C CYS A 620 -31.99 14.01 -1.66
N ALA A 621 -33.17 14.59 -1.48
CA ALA A 621 -34.33 14.38 -2.34
C ALA A 621 -35.11 15.69 -2.50
N GLU A 622 -34.94 16.33 -3.65
CA GLU A 622 -35.56 17.60 -4.02
C GLU A 622 -36.52 17.36 -5.18
N LEU A 623 -37.83 17.46 -4.92
CA LEU A 623 -38.84 17.26 -5.96
C LEU A 623 -38.91 18.41 -6.97
N ASP A 624 -38.66 19.63 -6.51
CA ASP A 624 -38.75 20.85 -7.30
C ASP A 624 -37.54 21.75 -6.99
N LEU A 625 -36.47 21.64 -7.78
CA LEU A 625 -35.22 22.38 -7.58
C LEU A 625 -35.42 23.89 -7.72
N GLU A 626 -35.38 24.62 -6.60
CA GLU A 626 -35.50 26.09 -6.52
C GLU A 626 -36.57 26.67 -7.45
N GLU A 627 -37.81 26.18 -7.31
CA GLU A 627 -38.99 26.60 -8.08
C GLU A 627 -38.94 26.25 -9.59
N THR A 628 -38.07 25.32 -9.99
CA THR A 628 -38.14 24.66 -11.29
C THR A 628 -38.94 23.36 -11.19
N GLU A 629 -39.43 22.87 -12.33
CA GLU A 629 -40.04 21.54 -12.44
C GLU A 629 -38.99 20.41 -12.51
N ALA A 630 -37.70 20.69 -12.26
CA ALA A 630 -36.68 19.64 -12.22
C ALA A 630 -36.61 19.00 -10.83
N SER A 631 -36.33 17.70 -10.79
CA SER A 631 -36.16 16.96 -9.54
C SER A 631 -34.74 16.42 -9.41
N PHE A 632 -34.21 16.36 -8.20
CA PHE A 632 -32.85 15.91 -7.91
C PHE A 632 -32.82 14.94 -6.74
N PHE A 633 -32.16 13.81 -6.92
CA PHE A 633 -31.96 12.80 -5.90
C PHE A 633 -30.48 12.45 -5.80
N GLY A 634 -29.99 12.18 -4.59
CA GLY A 634 -28.59 11.84 -4.37
C GLY A 634 -28.37 10.97 -3.15
N VAL A 635 -27.44 10.02 -3.28
CA VAL A 635 -26.91 9.20 -2.19
C VAL A 635 -25.40 9.41 -2.14
N TYR A 636 -24.89 9.66 -0.93
CA TYR A 636 -23.49 9.99 -0.67
C TYR A 636 -22.99 9.06 0.43
N ASP A 637 -22.35 7.97 0.02
CA ASP A 637 -21.76 6.98 0.92
C ASP A 637 -20.45 7.54 1.49
N GLY A 638 -20.39 7.73 2.81
CA GLY A 638 -19.30 8.43 3.47
C GLY A 638 -18.27 7.49 4.07
N HIS A 639 -17.00 7.90 4.08
CA HIS A 639 -15.93 7.16 4.75
C HIS A 639 -14.93 8.10 5.41
N GLY A 640 -14.30 7.64 6.49
CA GLY A 640 -13.32 8.45 7.24
C GLY A 640 -13.95 9.64 7.98
N GLY A 641 -15.27 9.66 8.11
CA GLY A 641 -16.10 10.70 8.70
C GLY A 641 -17.31 11.07 7.84
N SER A 642 -18.35 11.62 8.46
CA SER A 642 -19.59 12.04 7.77
C SER A 642 -19.55 13.45 7.15
N ALA A 643 -18.46 14.19 7.32
CA ALA A 643 -18.44 15.63 7.08
C ALA A 643 -18.59 15.97 5.59
N VAL A 644 -17.79 15.33 4.73
CA VAL A 644 -17.84 15.53 3.27
C VAL A 644 -19.18 15.05 2.70
N ALA A 645 -19.69 13.88 3.12
CA ALA A 645 -20.99 13.38 2.68
C ALA A 645 -22.13 14.35 3.01
N LYS A 646 -22.19 14.84 4.27
CA LYS A 646 -23.21 15.81 4.71
C LYS A 646 -23.13 17.12 3.94
N TYR A 647 -21.93 17.70 3.81
CA TYR A 647 -21.75 18.94 3.07
C TYR A 647 -22.20 18.78 1.60
N THR A 648 -21.83 17.66 0.99
CA THR A 648 -22.20 17.34 -0.40
C THR A 648 -23.71 17.20 -0.54
N GLY A 649 -24.36 16.46 0.36
CA GLY A 649 -25.82 16.30 0.35
C GLY A 649 -26.59 17.61 0.53
N GLU A 650 -26.06 18.52 1.35
CA GLU A 650 -26.65 19.84 1.54
C GLU A 650 -26.43 20.80 0.37
N SER A 651 -25.41 20.60 -0.46
CA SER A 651 -24.93 21.64 -1.39
C SER A 651 -24.97 21.28 -2.87
N LEU A 652 -24.83 20.00 -3.24
CA LEU A 652 -24.59 19.59 -4.64
C LEU A 652 -25.76 19.96 -5.56
N HIS A 653 -26.99 19.72 -5.11
CA HIS A 653 -28.20 20.06 -5.86
C HIS A 653 -28.32 21.57 -6.15
N ARG A 654 -27.88 22.43 -5.21
CA ARG A 654 -27.85 23.89 -5.40
C ARG A 654 -26.77 24.30 -6.41
N HIS A 655 -25.63 23.61 -6.40
CA HIS A 655 -24.57 23.83 -7.39
C HIS A 655 -25.00 23.44 -8.80
N VAL A 656 -25.70 22.32 -8.95
CA VAL A 656 -26.29 21.90 -10.24
C VAL A 656 -27.28 22.95 -10.73
N ARG A 657 -28.20 23.40 -9.86
CA ARG A 657 -29.23 24.39 -10.22
C ARG A 657 -28.64 25.76 -10.58
N SER A 658 -27.63 26.22 -9.85
CA SER A 658 -27.00 27.53 -10.04
C SER A 658 -25.97 27.57 -11.17
N SER A 659 -25.60 26.42 -11.74
CA SER A 659 -24.70 26.33 -12.88
C SER A 659 -25.33 26.97 -14.12
N GLU A 660 -24.55 27.78 -14.85
CA GLU A 660 -25.02 28.41 -16.09
C GLU A 660 -25.40 27.39 -17.18
N TYR A 661 -24.86 26.18 -17.09
CA TYR A 661 -25.14 25.07 -18.00
C TYR A 661 -26.55 24.50 -17.79
N PHE A 662 -27.11 24.63 -16.59
CA PHE A 662 -28.46 24.15 -16.29
C PHE A 662 -29.50 24.91 -17.11
N ASP A 663 -29.45 26.24 -17.09
CA ASP A 663 -30.39 27.10 -17.84
C ASP A 663 -30.23 26.93 -19.37
N LYS A 664 -29.03 26.56 -19.82
CA LYS A 664 -28.73 26.20 -21.23
C LYS A 664 -29.17 24.78 -21.60
N LYS A 665 -29.69 24.00 -20.64
CA LYS A 665 -30.04 22.57 -20.79
C LYS A 665 -28.84 21.68 -21.12
N GLU A 666 -27.64 22.10 -20.79
CA GLU A 666 -26.39 21.33 -20.89
C GLU A 666 -26.17 20.53 -19.60
N TYR A 667 -27.13 19.66 -19.25
CA TYR A 667 -27.21 19.04 -17.92
C TYR A 667 -26.00 18.18 -17.54
N ILE A 668 -25.37 17.49 -18.50
CA ILE A 668 -24.13 16.73 -18.26
C ILE A 668 -23.04 17.66 -17.71
N ARG A 669 -22.87 18.84 -18.33
CA ARG A 669 -21.89 19.83 -17.87
C ARG A 669 -22.28 20.45 -16.54
N ALA A 670 -23.57 20.72 -16.32
CA ALA A 670 -24.06 21.24 -15.03
C ALA A 670 -23.75 20.27 -13.87
N LEU A 671 -23.92 18.96 -14.08
CA LEU A 671 -23.58 17.92 -13.10
C LEU A 671 -22.07 17.83 -12.88
N THR A 672 -21.27 17.71 -13.96
CA THR A 672 -19.81 17.64 -13.85
C THR A 672 -19.21 18.86 -13.15
N ASP A 673 -19.67 20.07 -13.52
CA ASP A 673 -19.24 21.33 -12.91
C ASP A 673 -19.58 21.39 -11.42
N ALA A 674 -20.76 20.92 -11.02
CA ALA A 674 -21.16 20.88 -9.61
C ALA A 674 -20.28 19.96 -8.76
N TYR A 675 -19.93 18.76 -9.27
CA TYR A 675 -19.03 17.83 -8.56
C TYR A 675 -17.64 18.45 -8.37
N LEU A 676 -17.06 18.99 -9.45
CA LEU A 676 -15.74 19.64 -9.41
C LEU A 676 -15.74 20.87 -8.48
N LYS A 677 -16.82 21.65 -8.49
CA LYS A 677 -16.95 22.85 -7.67
C LYS A 677 -17.03 22.51 -6.19
N ILE A 678 -17.82 21.53 -5.78
CA ILE A 678 -17.88 21.10 -4.37
C ILE A 678 -16.53 20.60 -3.89
N ASP A 679 -15.86 19.76 -4.69
CA ASP A 679 -14.56 19.20 -4.31
C ASP A 679 -13.52 20.30 -4.12
N LYS A 680 -13.57 21.33 -4.97
CA LYS A 680 -12.72 22.52 -4.86
C LYS A 680 -13.05 23.37 -3.62
N GLU A 681 -14.34 23.61 -3.35
CA GLU A 681 -14.77 24.38 -2.17
C GLU A 681 -14.31 23.71 -0.87
N LEU A 682 -14.46 22.39 -0.80
CA LEU A 682 -13.96 21.58 0.32
C LEU A 682 -12.42 21.62 0.42
N ALA A 683 -11.68 21.57 -0.69
CA ALA A 683 -10.22 21.66 -0.69
C ALA A 683 -9.69 23.02 -0.21
N GLU A 684 -10.45 24.10 -0.46
CA GLU A 684 -10.10 25.48 -0.08
C GLU A 684 -10.52 25.82 1.36
N ASP A 685 -11.45 25.07 1.95
CA ASP A 685 -11.94 25.28 3.31
C ASP A 685 -10.97 24.70 4.37
N GLN A 686 -10.42 25.58 5.22
CA GLN A 686 -9.48 25.20 6.28
C GLN A 686 -10.01 24.15 7.27
N SER A 687 -11.32 24.04 7.42
CA SER A 687 -11.93 23.02 8.28
C SER A 687 -11.82 21.61 7.70
N PHE A 688 -11.71 21.48 6.37
CA PHE A 688 -11.65 20.21 5.65
C PHE A 688 -10.23 19.84 5.18
N ILE A 689 -9.27 20.78 5.15
CA ILE A 689 -7.87 20.52 4.73
C ILE A 689 -7.22 19.35 5.50
N SER A 690 -7.58 19.16 6.77
CA SER A 690 -7.06 18.08 7.62
C SER A 690 -8.11 17.02 7.95
N ASP A 691 -9.29 17.09 7.35
CA ASP A 691 -10.35 16.11 7.53
C ASP A 691 -10.06 14.91 6.61
N PRO A 692 -9.96 13.69 7.14
CA PRO A 692 -9.67 12.50 6.33
C PRO A 692 -10.91 11.97 5.59
N SER A 693 -12.09 12.59 5.76
CA SER A 693 -13.31 12.08 5.15
C SER A 693 -13.35 12.26 3.63
N GLY A 694 -14.02 11.32 3.00
CA GLY A 694 -14.46 11.38 1.62
C GLY A 694 -15.86 10.81 1.51
N CYS A 695 -16.43 10.92 0.31
CA CYS A 695 -17.66 10.20 0.00
C CYS A 695 -17.74 9.83 -1.47
N THR A 696 -18.46 8.74 -1.75
CA THR A 696 -19.02 8.52 -3.09
C THR A 696 -20.15 9.51 -3.33
N ALA A 697 -20.56 9.64 -4.60
CA ALA A 697 -21.71 10.44 -4.95
C ALA A 697 -22.38 9.90 -6.20
N VAL A 698 -23.56 9.30 -6.04
CA VAL A 698 -24.48 8.98 -7.13
C VAL A 698 -25.68 9.91 -7.07
N THR A 699 -25.98 10.59 -8.18
CA THR A 699 -27.06 11.58 -8.26
C THR A 699 -27.89 11.41 -9.52
N ALA A 700 -29.17 11.73 -9.44
CA ALA A 700 -30.12 11.68 -10.56
C ALA A 700 -30.84 13.02 -10.69
N LEU A 701 -30.73 13.64 -11.86
CA LEU A 701 -31.44 14.85 -12.25
C LEU A 701 -32.52 14.52 -13.29
N ILE A 702 -33.77 14.79 -12.94
CA ILE A 702 -34.91 14.71 -13.86
C ILE A 702 -35.11 16.10 -14.46
N THR A 703 -35.18 16.17 -15.78
CA THR A 703 -35.29 17.46 -16.49
C THR A 703 -36.64 18.15 -16.23
N PRO A 704 -36.71 19.50 -16.31
CA PRO A 704 -37.95 20.24 -16.13
C PRO A 704 -39.09 19.82 -17.08
N ASP A 705 -38.77 19.29 -18.26
CA ASP A 705 -39.76 18.80 -19.21
C ASP A 705 -40.19 17.34 -18.96
N GLN A 706 -39.64 16.71 -17.92
CA GLN A 706 -39.97 15.37 -17.45
C GLN A 706 -39.72 14.27 -18.50
N LYS A 707 -38.71 14.48 -19.36
CA LYS A 707 -38.39 13.57 -20.47
C LYS A 707 -37.10 12.78 -20.29
N SER A 708 -36.13 13.31 -19.55
CA SER A 708 -34.83 12.66 -19.39
C SER A 708 -34.42 12.61 -17.92
N ILE A 709 -33.70 11.55 -17.58
CA ILE A 709 -32.98 11.36 -16.32
C ILE A 709 -31.49 11.37 -16.63
N PHE A 710 -30.74 12.26 -15.99
CA PHE A 710 -29.28 12.30 -16.05
C PHE A 710 -28.74 11.78 -14.74
N VAL A 711 -27.99 10.68 -14.78
CA VAL A 711 -27.36 10.09 -13.60
C VAL A 711 -25.86 10.34 -13.63
N ALA A 712 -25.33 11.01 -12.62
CA ALA A 712 -23.90 11.23 -12.43
C ALA A 712 -23.40 10.34 -11.28
N ASN A 713 -22.27 9.65 -11.48
CA ASN A 713 -21.66 8.79 -10.46
C ASN A 713 -20.15 9.04 -10.31
N ALA A 714 -19.69 9.14 -9.07
CA ALA A 714 -18.28 9.06 -8.68
C ALA A 714 -18.16 8.17 -7.43
N GLY A 715 -17.55 6.99 -7.58
CA GLY A 715 -17.48 5.95 -6.54
C GLY A 715 -18.27 4.70 -6.90
N ASP A 716 -18.62 3.90 -5.91
CA ASP A 716 -19.27 2.58 -6.03
C ASP A 716 -20.69 2.51 -5.44
N SER A 717 -21.27 3.64 -5.06
CA SER A 717 -22.72 3.79 -5.04
C SER A 717 -23.30 3.64 -6.46
N ARG A 718 -24.53 3.15 -6.57
CA ARG A 718 -25.12 2.79 -7.88
C ARG A 718 -26.56 3.24 -8.02
N ALA A 719 -26.92 3.57 -9.26
CA ALA A 719 -28.29 3.81 -9.69
C ALA A 719 -28.74 2.84 -10.78
N ILE A 720 -29.99 2.41 -10.70
CA ILE A 720 -30.64 1.53 -11.70
C ILE A 720 -32.07 2.00 -11.98
N ILE A 721 -32.65 1.59 -13.11
CA ILE A 721 -34.06 1.78 -13.43
C ILE A 721 -34.73 0.43 -13.70
N SER A 722 -35.98 0.27 -13.22
CA SER A 722 -36.86 -0.81 -13.62
C SER A 722 -37.69 -0.37 -14.83
N SER A 723 -37.59 -1.12 -15.92
CA SER A 723 -38.39 -0.92 -17.13
C SER A 723 -39.02 -2.24 -17.54
N ASN A 724 -40.36 -2.30 -17.52
CA ASN A 724 -41.11 -3.54 -17.73
C ASN A 724 -40.56 -4.75 -16.95
N GLY A 725 -40.18 -4.51 -15.68
CA GLY A 725 -39.62 -5.55 -14.80
C GLY A 725 -38.16 -5.94 -15.02
N LYS A 726 -37.47 -5.39 -16.00
CA LYS A 726 -36.04 -5.63 -16.22
C LYS A 726 -35.24 -4.47 -15.64
N SER A 727 -34.19 -4.80 -14.90
CA SER A 727 -33.23 -3.81 -14.40
C SER A 727 -32.32 -3.33 -15.53
N LYS A 728 -32.14 -2.00 -15.62
CA LYS A 728 -31.18 -1.34 -16.50
C LYS A 728 -30.27 -0.46 -15.65
N PRO A 729 -28.94 -0.64 -15.67
CA PRO A 729 -28.01 0.24 -14.98
C PRO A 729 -28.11 1.68 -15.51
N LEU A 730 -28.12 2.65 -14.59
CA LEU A 730 -27.98 4.08 -14.89
C LEU A 730 -26.62 4.64 -14.41
N SER A 731 -25.81 3.84 -13.74
CA SER A 731 -24.40 4.12 -13.44
C SER A 731 -23.60 2.81 -13.38
N PHE A 732 -22.27 2.95 -13.32
CA PHE A 732 -21.34 1.85 -13.07
C PHE A 732 -20.40 2.25 -11.92
N ASP A 733 -20.06 1.28 -11.09
CA ASP A 733 -19.16 1.47 -9.94
C ASP A 733 -17.74 1.78 -10.41
N HIS A 734 -16.99 2.51 -9.60
CA HIS A 734 -15.60 2.86 -9.88
C HIS A 734 -14.65 2.19 -8.87
N LYS A 735 -14.18 0.98 -9.18
CA LYS A 735 -13.26 0.23 -8.32
C LYS A 735 -11.81 0.41 -8.78
N PRO A 736 -10.82 0.47 -7.86
CA PRO A 736 -9.41 0.63 -8.22
C PRO A 736 -8.87 -0.42 -9.20
N SER A 737 -9.41 -1.65 -9.17
CA SER A 737 -9.03 -2.72 -10.11
C SER A 737 -9.61 -2.57 -11.52
N ASP A 738 -10.57 -1.66 -11.74
CA ASP A 738 -11.13 -1.45 -13.07
C ASP A 738 -10.05 -0.91 -14.02
N PRO A 739 -9.91 -1.42 -15.26
CA PRO A 739 -8.77 -1.09 -16.12
C PRO A 739 -8.57 0.43 -16.34
N LYS A 740 -9.67 1.16 -16.58
CA LYS A 740 -9.62 2.63 -16.79
C LYS A 740 -9.22 3.38 -15.52
N GLU A 741 -9.69 2.90 -14.36
CA GLU A 741 -9.41 3.52 -13.07
C GLU A 741 -7.96 3.25 -12.67
N SER A 742 -7.51 1.99 -12.79
CA SER A 742 -6.13 1.57 -12.54
C SER A 742 -5.13 2.33 -13.40
N GLU A 743 -5.42 2.49 -14.70
CA GLU A 743 -4.59 3.29 -15.61
C GLU A 743 -4.48 4.75 -15.15
N ARG A 744 -5.61 5.41 -14.83
CA ARG A 744 -5.60 6.78 -14.29
C ARG A 744 -4.78 6.87 -13.00
N ILE A 745 -4.98 5.93 -12.06
CA ILE A 745 -4.29 5.90 -10.77
C ILE A 745 -2.77 5.80 -10.98
N ASN A 746 -2.31 4.90 -11.85
CA ASN A 746 -0.89 4.73 -12.14
C ASN A 746 -0.30 5.95 -12.85
N ASN A 747 -1.01 6.52 -13.83
CA ASN A 747 -0.60 7.74 -14.52
C ASN A 747 -0.53 8.96 -13.60
N ALA A 748 -1.31 8.97 -12.52
CA ALA A 748 -1.27 10.00 -11.49
C ALA A 748 -0.09 9.88 -10.51
N GLY A 749 0.72 8.82 -10.63
CA GLY A 749 1.81 8.47 -9.71
C GLY A 749 1.38 7.61 -8.51
N GLY A 750 0.10 7.19 -8.48
CA GLY A 750 -0.42 6.22 -7.53
C GLY A 750 -0.17 4.77 -7.95
N PHE A 751 -0.74 3.82 -7.22
CA PHE A 751 -0.76 2.40 -7.60
C PHE A 751 -2.00 1.70 -7.04
N VAL A 752 -2.31 0.52 -7.58
CA VAL A 752 -3.40 -0.33 -7.07
C VAL A 752 -2.81 -1.57 -6.42
N GLU A 753 -3.13 -1.80 -5.15
CA GLU A 753 -2.71 -3.00 -4.39
C GLU A 753 -3.89 -3.47 -3.54
N PHE A 754 -4.17 -4.78 -3.51
CA PHE A 754 -5.35 -5.36 -2.81
C PHE A 754 -6.68 -4.69 -3.16
N ASN A 755 -6.87 -4.33 -4.43
CA ASN A 755 -8.04 -3.59 -4.92
C ASN A 755 -8.24 -2.21 -4.24
N ARG A 756 -7.14 -1.61 -3.76
CA ARG A 756 -7.12 -0.30 -3.09
C ARG A 756 -6.12 0.66 -3.73
N VAL A 757 -6.47 1.95 -3.81
CA VAL A 757 -5.57 3.03 -4.22
C VAL A 757 -4.49 3.21 -3.16
N ASN A 758 -3.24 3.11 -3.60
CA ASN A 758 -2.03 3.14 -2.78
C ASN A 758 -2.06 2.12 -1.61
N GLY A 759 -2.80 1.02 -1.76
CA GLY A 759 -3.02 0.03 -0.71
C GLY A 759 -3.91 0.49 0.47
N ASN A 760 -4.49 1.70 0.38
CA ASN A 760 -5.25 2.32 1.48
C ASN A 760 -6.76 2.42 1.16
N LEU A 761 -7.14 3.17 0.12
CA LEU A 761 -8.54 3.51 -0.16
C LEU A 761 -9.20 2.51 -1.11
N ALA A 762 -10.39 1.99 -0.78
CA ALA A 762 -11.11 1.01 -1.61
C ALA A 762 -11.85 1.61 -2.82
N LEU A 763 -11.87 2.94 -2.91
CA LEU A 763 -12.54 3.71 -3.96
C LEU A 763 -11.52 4.34 -4.89
N SER A 764 -11.83 4.36 -6.19
CA SER A 764 -11.01 5.05 -7.20
C SER A 764 -11.50 6.47 -7.51
N ARG A 765 -12.76 6.78 -7.18
CA ARG A 765 -13.38 8.09 -7.36
C ARG A 765 -14.17 8.46 -6.11
N ALA A 766 -14.05 9.71 -5.67
CA ALA A 766 -14.71 10.25 -4.49
C ALA A 766 -14.63 11.79 -4.47
N ILE A 767 -15.57 12.42 -3.78
CA ILE A 767 -15.46 13.82 -3.32
C ILE A 767 -14.70 13.80 -1.97
N GLY A 768 -13.83 14.77 -1.72
CA GLY A 768 -12.91 14.73 -0.56
C GLY A 768 -11.65 13.93 -0.86
N ASP A 769 -11.16 13.14 0.10
CA ASP A 769 -9.97 12.28 -0.09
C ASP A 769 -8.74 13.03 -0.61
N PHE A 770 -8.52 14.25 -0.11
CA PHE A 770 -7.54 15.17 -0.70
C PHE A 770 -6.11 14.63 -0.66
N GLU A 771 -5.77 13.72 0.25
CA GLU A 771 -4.45 13.08 0.29
C GLU A 771 -4.09 12.35 -1.01
N PHE A 772 -5.09 11.93 -1.80
CA PHE A 772 -4.92 11.28 -3.10
C PHE A 772 -5.04 12.22 -4.30
N LYS A 773 -5.25 13.52 -4.06
CA LYS A 773 -5.46 14.59 -5.06
C LYS A 773 -4.35 15.64 -5.06
N GLN A 774 -3.12 15.24 -4.70
CA GLN A 774 -2.00 16.15 -4.47
C GLN A 774 -1.10 16.38 -5.69
N ASN A 775 -1.45 15.83 -6.86
CA ASN A 775 -0.62 16.00 -8.05
C ASN A 775 -0.91 17.34 -8.73
N ASN A 776 -0.11 18.36 -8.42
CA ASN A 776 -0.29 19.73 -8.92
C ASN A 776 -0.09 19.90 -10.43
N THR A 777 0.46 18.91 -11.14
CA THR A 777 0.65 18.97 -12.60
C THR A 777 -0.55 18.39 -13.36
N LEU A 778 -1.45 17.70 -12.65
CA LEU A 778 -2.61 17.05 -13.25
C LEU A 778 -3.90 17.82 -12.94
N PRO A 779 -4.82 17.89 -13.90
CA PRO A 779 -6.15 18.43 -13.63
C PRO A 779 -6.96 17.49 -12.71
N PRO A 780 -8.05 17.97 -12.07
CA PRO A 780 -8.84 17.19 -11.12
C PRO A 780 -9.31 15.82 -11.63
N GLU A 781 -9.67 15.72 -12.90
CA GLU A 781 -10.13 14.49 -13.57
C GLU A 781 -9.04 13.43 -13.77
N LYS A 782 -7.76 13.82 -13.63
CA LYS A 782 -6.60 12.92 -13.78
C LYS A 782 -5.89 12.60 -12.46
N GLN A 783 -6.44 13.02 -11.32
CA GLN A 783 -5.90 12.66 -10.01
C GLN A 783 -6.05 11.16 -9.73
N ALA A 784 -5.24 10.63 -8.80
CA ALA A 784 -5.28 9.20 -8.44
C ALA A 784 -6.67 8.80 -7.92
N VAL A 785 -7.23 9.61 -7.03
CA VAL A 785 -8.66 9.61 -6.72
C VAL A 785 -9.27 10.87 -7.31
N THR A 786 -10.38 10.78 -8.03
CA THR A 786 -11.02 11.95 -8.66
C THR A 786 -12.50 12.06 -8.28
N CYS A 787 -13.00 13.29 -8.17
CA CYS A 787 -14.44 13.56 -8.03
C CYS A 787 -15.15 13.66 -9.40
N HIS A 788 -14.43 13.54 -10.53
CA HIS A 788 -15.02 13.68 -11.86
C HIS A 788 -16.04 12.54 -12.12
N PRO A 789 -17.33 12.86 -12.32
CA PRO A 789 -18.35 11.83 -12.46
C PRO A 789 -18.42 11.30 -13.90
N ASP A 790 -18.81 10.04 -14.03
CA ASP A 790 -19.38 9.52 -15.27
C ASP A 790 -20.87 9.86 -15.29
N VAL A 791 -21.39 10.33 -16.44
CA VAL A 791 -22.79 10.75 -16.58
C VAL A 791 -23.50 9.96 -17.67
N ILE A 792 -24.64 9.35 -17.34
CA ILE A 792 -25.50 8.59 -18.25
C ILE A 792 -26.84 9.31 -18.40
N GLU A 793 -27.28 9.50 -19.65
CA GLU A 793 -28.63 9.99 -19.98
C GLU A 793 -29.57 8.82 -20.27
N HIS A 794 -30.77 8.88 -19.70
CA HIS A 794 -31.88 7.99 -20.00
C HIS A 794 -33.12 8.81 -20.39
N THR A 795 -33.67 8.54 -21.57
CA THR A 795 -34.97 9.08 -21.99
C THR A 795 -36.10 8.26 -21.36
N ILE A 796 -36.96 8.93 -20.60
CA ILE A 796 -38.12 8.33 -19.93
C ILE A 796 -39.12 7.82 -20.96
N THR A 797 -39.55 6.58 -20.77
CA THR A 797 -40.53 5.88 -21.58
C THR A 797 -41.79 5.55 -20.77
N ALA A 798 -42.85 5.12 -21.45
CA ALA A 798 -44.08 4.66 -20.80
C ALA A 798 -43.91 3.34 -20.04
N GLU A 799 -42.80 2.62 -20.28
CA GLU A 799 -42.50 1.32 -19.68
C GLU A 799 -41.69 1.42 -18.39
N ASP A 800 -41.11 2.60 -18.12
CA ASP A 800 -40.32 2.84 -16.92
C ASP A 800 -41.21 2.95 -15.69
N GLU A 801 -40.85 2.16 -14.68
CA GLU A 801 -41.66 1.95 -13.48
C GLU A 801 -41.16 2.87 -12.34
N PHE A 802 -39.92 2.66 -11.94
CA PHE A 802 -39.22 3.39 -10.89
C PHE A 802 -37.71 3.28 -11.10
N PHE A 803 -36.94 4.20 -10.52
CA PHE A 803 -35.49 4.09 -10.42
C PHE A 803 -35.03 4.09 -8.96
N VAL A 804 -33.84 3.55 -8.71
CA VAL A 804 -33.27 3.33 -7.39
C VAL A 804 -31.88 3.91 -7.34
N LEU A 805 -31.54 4.64 -6.28
CA LEU A 805 -30.18 5.03 -5.92
C LEU A 805 -29.88 4.40 -4.56
N ALA A 806 -28.73 3.76 -4.41
CA ALA A 806 -28.31 3.23 -3.11
C ALA A 806 -26.79 3.21 -2.97
N CYS A 807 -26.31 3.13 -1.72
CA CYS A 807 -24.90 2.90 -1.39
C CYS A 807 -24.51 1.43 -1.47
N ASP A 808 -23.22 1.13 -1.26
CA ASP A 808 -22.68 -0.23 -1.37
C ASP A 808 -23.27 -1.19 -0.32
N GLY A 809 -23.74 -0.69 0.82
CA GLY A 809 -24.46 -1.47 1.84
C GLY A 809 -25.70 -2.20 1.33
N ILE A 810 -26.26 -1.77 0.18
CA ILE A 810 -27.30 -2.50 -0.57
C ILE A 810 -26.69 -3.29 -1.73
N TRP A 811 -25.81 -2.69 -2.52
CA TRP A 811 -25.32 -3.28 -3.78
C TRP A 811 -24.34 -4.44 -3.59
N ASP A 812 -23.67 -4.52 -2.45
CA ASP A 812 -22.84 -5.67 -2.06
C ASP A 812 -23.71 -6.86 -1.63
N CYS A 813 -24.95 -6.62 -1.21
CA CYS A 813 -25.89 -7.65 -0.76
C CYS A 813 -26.77 -8.19 -1.90
N MET A 814 -27.17 -7.33 -2.85
CA MET A 814 -28.15 -7.69 -3.88
C MET A 814 -27.73 -7.21 -5.27
N THR A 815 -27.92 -8.07 -6.27
CA THR A 815 -27.77 -7.69 -7.68
C THR A 815 -28.86 -6.71 -8.14
N ASN A 816 -28.61 -5.98 -9.21
CA ASN A 816 -29.57 -5.03 -9.81
C ASN A 816 -30.96 -5.64 -10.03
N GLN A 817 -31.02 -6.86 -10.57
CA GLN A 817 -32.29 -7.52 -10.86
C GLN A 817 -32.98 -8.04 -9.58
N GLN A 818 -32.22 -8.46 -8.56
CA GLN A 818 -32.80 -8.86 -7.27
C GLN A 818 -33.50 -7.68 -6.59
N VAL A 819 -32.88 -6.49 -6.59
CA VAL A 819 -33.50 -5.27 -6.06
C VAL A 819 -34.79 -4.92 -6.80
N VAL A 820 -34.77 -4.95 -8.14
CA VAL A 820 -35.99 -4.71 -8.95
C VAL A 820 -37.09 -5.72 -8.63
N ASN A 821 -36.76 -7.02 -8.56
CA ASN A 821 -37.74 -8.06 -8.27
C ASN A 821 -38.35 -7.89 -6.88
N TYR A 822 -37.51 -7.59 -5.88
CA TYR A 822 -37.94 -7.35 -4.50
C TYR A 822 -38.90 -6.17 -4.43
N ILE A 823 -38.52 -5.02 -5.00
CA ILE A 823 -39.37 -3.82 -4.99
C ILE A 823 -40.70 -4.08 -5.72
N ARG A 824 -40.67 -4.73 -6.89
CA ARG A 824 -41.89 -5.04 -7.66
C ARG A 824 -42.84 -5.95 -6.90
N GLN A 825 -42.31 -6.92 -6.14
CA GLN A 825 -43.11 -7.79 -5.29
C GLN A 825 -43.84 -6.98 -4.20
N GLN A 826 -43.12 -6.12 -3.47
CA GLN A 826 -43.72 -5.28 -2.43
C GLN A 826 -44.73 -4.26 -3.00
N LEU A 827 -44.44 -3.70 -4.17
CA LEU A 827 -45.38 -2.81 -4.88
C LEU A 827 -46.68 -3.53 -5.29
N ALA A 828 -46.63 -4.83 -5.62
CA ALA A 828 -47.83 -5.61 -5.93
C ALA A 828 -48.75 -5.79 -4.71
N GLU A 829 -48.16 -5.79 -3.51
CA GLU A 829 -48.85 -5.78 -2.22
C GLU A 829 -49.27 -4.37 -1.79
N LYS A 830 -48.98 -3.35 -2.61
CA LYS A 830 -49.23 -1.92 -2.35
C LYS A 830 -48.49 -1.37 -1.13
N THR A 831 -47.32 -1.92 -0.81
CA THR A 831 -46.43 -1.38 0.22
C THR A 831 -45.94 0.01 -0.21
N ARG A 832 -45.88 0.96 0.73
CA ARG A 832 -45.41 2.32 0.45
C ARG A 832 -43.91 2.34 0.14
N LEU A 833 -43.44 3.24 -0.73
CA LEU A 833 -42.03 3.24 -1.18
C LEU A 833 -41.04 3.33 -0.02
N GLU A 834 -41.33 4.15 0.98
CA GLU A 834 -40.48 4.32 2.16
C GLU A 834 -40.43 3.06 3.03
N GLU A 835 -41.54 2.33 3.15
CA GLU A 835 -41.58 1.04 3.85
C GLU A 835 -40.80 -0.03 3.06
N ILE A 836 -40.84 0.01 1.73
CA ILE A 836 -40.02 -0.86 0.89
C ILE A 836 -38.53 -0.56 1.11
N CYS A 837 -38.14 0.70 1.26
CA CYS A 837 -36.76 1.08 1.58
C CYS A 837 -36.32 0.48 2.93
N GLU A 838 -37.15 0.59 3.97
CA GLU A 838 -36.86 0.01 5.28
C GLU A 838 -36.71 -1.52 5.22
N GLN A 839 -37.65 -2.19 4.55
CA GLN A 839 -37.64 -3.65 4.41
C GLN A 839 -36.46 -4.14 3.57
N LEU A 840 -36.05 -3.39 2.56
CA LEU A 840 -34.87 -3.69 1.74
C LEU A 840 -33.59 -3.64 2.58
N MET A 841 -33.44 -2.62 3.43
CA MET A 841 -32.30 -2.53 4.36
C MET A 841 -32.33 -3.68 5.39
N ASP A 842 -33.49 -4.00 5.95
CA ASP A 842 -33.63 -5.15 6.86
C ASP A 842 -33.29 -6.48 6.18
N HIS A 843 -33.57 -6.61 4.88
CA HIS A 843 -33.20 -7.77 4.09
C HIS A 843 -31.70 -7.85 3.80
N CYS A 844 -31.02 -6.71 3.65
CA CYS A 844 -29.59 -6.61 3.40
C CYS A 844 -28.75 -6.68 4.69
N LEU A 845 -29.33 -6.34 5.83
CA LEU A 845 -28.65 -6.32 7.12
C LEU A 845 -28.20 -7.72 7.53
N SER A 846 -26.90 -7.85 7.78
CA SER A 846 -26.35 -9.11 8.26
C SER A 846 -26.87 -9.42 9.67
N PRO A 847 -27.27 -10.67 9.97
CA PRO A 847 -27.71 -11.06 11.32
C PRO A 847 -26.57 -11.08 12.34
N ASP A 848 -25.32 -11.18 11.88
CA ASP A 848 -24.10 -11.15 12.66
C ASP A 848 -22.99 -10.38 11.93
N ASN A 849 -21.86 -10.10 12.59
CA ASN A 849 -20.70 -9.47 11.95
C ASN A 849 -19.72 -10.49 11.34
N ASP A 850 -20.17 -11.75 11.14
CA ASP A 850 -19.32 -12.90 10.80
C ASP A 850 -19.17 -13.12 9.29
N GLY A 851 -20.05 -12.49 8.49
CA GLY A 851 -20.22 -12.71 7.04
C GLY A 851 -19.19 -12.08 6.10
N GLY A 852 -17.99 -11.73 6.58
CA GLY A 852 -16.94 -11.14 5.75
C GLY A 852 -17.22 -9.70 5.28
N GLY A 853 -18.02 -8.95 6.03
CA GLY A 853 -18.31 -7.53 5.80
C GLY A 853 -19.59 -7.24 4.99
N VAL A 854 -20.14 -8.24 4.27
CA VAL A 854 -21.39 -8.06 3.51
C VAL A 854 -22.55 -7.81 4.47
N GLY A 855 -23.35 -6.78 4.21
CA GLY A 855 -24.49 -6.40 5.06
C GLY A 855 -24.09 -5.77 6.40
N CYS A 856 -22.82 -5.39 6.57
CA CYS A 856 -22.30 -4.73 7.78
C CYS A 856 -22.08 -3.22 7.62
N ASP A 857 -22.46 -2.65 6.47
CA ASP A 857 -22.22 -1.23 6.18
C ASP A 857 -23.32 -0.29 6.69
N ASN A 858 -23.09 1.02 6.55
CA ASN A 858 -24.17 1.99 6.45
C ASN A 858 -25.04 1.65 5.24
N MET A 859 -26.34 1.92 5.35
CA MET A 859 -27.28 1.63 4.28
C MET A 859 -28.13 2.86 4.03
N SER A 860 -28.14 3.32 2.78
CA SER A 860 -28.96 4.43 2.29
C SER A 860 -29.56 4.05 0.95
N VAL A 861 -30.87 4.21 0.82
CA VAL A 861 -31.59 3.91 -0.43
C VAL A 861 -32.71 4.92 -0.70
N ILE A 862 -32.86 5.25 -1.98
CA ILE A 862 -33.95 6.06 -2.53
C ILE A 862 -34.63 5.26 -3.62
N ILE A 863 -35.96 5.11 -3.54
CA ILE A 863 -36.80 4.58 -4.61
C ILE A 863 -37.68 5.71 -5.12
N VAL A 864 -37.61 6.00 -6.42
CA VAL A 864 -38.40 7.05 -7.06
C VAL A 864 -39.30 6.46 -8.14
N ALA A 865 -40.61 6.52 -7.92
CA ALA A 865 -41.64 6.12 -8.86
C ALA A 865 -41.86 7.17 -9.95
N ILE A 866 -41.95 6.72 -11.20
CA ILE A 866 -42.23 7.55 -12.37
C ILE A 866 -43.73 7.45 -12.67
N LEU A 867 -44.49 8.50 -12.34
CA LEU A 867 -45.95 8.44 -12.42
C LEU A 867 -46.46 8.42 -13.87
N ASN A 868 -45.73 9.01 -14.82
CA ASN A 868 -46.10 9.05 -16.24
C ASN A 868 -47.55 9.52 -16.45
N GLY A 869 -47.96 10.57 -15.73
CA GLY A 869 -49.29 11.17 -15.80
C GLY A 869 -50.39 10.44 -15.01
N LYS A 870 -50.07 9.33 -14.33
CA LYS A 870 -50.98 8.62 -13.42
C LYS A 870 -51.04 9.33 -12.07
N THR A 871 -52.15 9.19 -11.37
CA THR A 871 -52.20 9.42 -9.92
C THR A 871 -51.40 8.34 -9.17
N GLU A 872 -51.07 8.59 -7.91
CA GLU A 872 -50.40 7.61 -7.04
C GLU A 872 -51.15 6.26 -7.00
N ASP A 873 -52.47 6.30 -6.78
CA ASP A 873 -53.31 5.09 -6.74
C ASP A 873 -53.31 4.34 -8.08
N GLU A 874 -53.44 5.07 -9.19
CA GLU A 874 -53.39 4.48 -10.54
C GLU A 874 -52.01 3.89 -10.85
N TRP A 875 -50.93 4.48 -10.35
CA TRP A 875 -49.58 3.96 -10.50
C TRP A 875 -49.37 2.66 -9.70
N TYR A 876 -49.83 2.60 -8.44
CA TYR A 876 -49.79 1.38 -7.64
C TYR A 876 -50.64 0.25 -8.25
N GLU A 877 -51.82 0.55 -8.78
CA GLU A 877 -52.64 -0.43 -9.51
C GLU A 877 -51.94 -0.90 -10.80
N TRP A 878 -51.29 0.02 -11.52
CA TRP A 878 -50.51 -0.31 -12.70
C TRP A 878 -49.34 -1.25 -12.36
N MET A 879 -48.59 -0.98 -11.29
CA MET A 879 -47.52 -1.86 -10.81
C MET A 879 -48.05 -3.25 -10.44
N LYS A 880 -49.13 -3.32 -9.67
CA LYS A 880 -49.78 -4.60 -9.31
C LYS A 880 -50.18 -5.41 -10.54
N SER A 881 -50.74 -4.76 -11.57
CA SER A 881 -51.12 -5.42 -12.82
C SER A 881 -49.95 -5.98 -13.62
N ARG A 882 -48.74 -5.44 -13.41
CA ARG A 882 -47.49 -5.83 -14.09
C ARG A 882 -46.65 -6.86 -13.34
N THR A 883 -46.86 -7.01 -12.03
CA THR A 883 -46.14 -8.00 -11.22
C THR A 883 -46.89 -9.32 -11.11
N THR A 884 -48.22 -9.32 -11.23
CA THR A 884 -49.02 -10.56 -11.12
C THR A 884 -48.89 -11.39 -12.41
N PRO A 885 -48.59 -12.70 -12.36
CA PRO A 885 -48.64 -13.57 -13.53
C PRO A 885 -50.04 -13.49 -14.16
N LYS A 886 -50.13 -13.21 -15.46
CA LYS A 886 -51.42 -13.28 -16.16
C LYS A 886 -51.87 -14.73 -16.10
N LYS A 887 -53.01 -15.01 -15.46
CA LYS A 887 -53.62 -16.34 -15.46
C LYS A 887 -54.67 -16.43 -16.56
N ASP A 888 -54.74 -17.57 -17.25
CA ASP A 888 -55.82 -17.83 -18.22
C ASP A 888 -57.16 -18.07 -17.51
N ALA A 889 -58.24 -18.20 -18.28
CA ALA A 889 -59.59 -18.47 -17.75
C ALA A 889 -59.70 -19.84 -17.01
N LEU A 890 -58.65 -20.66 -17.06
CA LEU A 890 -58.53 -21.96 -16.40
C LEU A 890 -57.58 -21.90 -15.19
N GLY A 891 -56.98 -20.76 -14.89
CA GLY A 891 -56.09 -20.54 -13.75
C GLY A 891 -54.63 -20.91 -13.97
N ASN A 892 -54.20 -21.18 -15.21
CA ASN A 892 -52.81 -21.48 -15.55
C ASN A 892 -52.01 -20.20 -15.79
N ASP A 893 -50.74 -20.20 -15.41
CA ASP A 893 -49.83 -19.08 -15.70
C ASP A 893 -49.61 -18.95 -17.21
N ILE A 894 -49.87 -17.76 -17.75
CA ILE A 894 -49.62 -17.43 -19.15
C ILE A 894 -48.16 -16.98 -19.26
N GLU A 895 -47.30 -17.86 -19.77
CA GLU A 895 -45.96 -17.49 -20.21
C GLU A 895 -46.06 -16.39 -21.28
N GLN A 896 -45.50 -15.21 -20.98
CA GLN A 896 -45.31 -14.19 -22.00
C GLN A 896 -44.19 -14.67 -22.93
N LYS A 897 -44.56 -15.08 -24.15
CA LYS A 897 -43.58 -15.26 -25.23
C LYS A 897 -42.88 -13.93 -25.47
N GLU A 898 -41.56 -13.93 -25.37
CA GLU A 898 -40.70 -12.84 -25.78
C GLU A 898 -40.89 -12.60 -27.30
N GLU A 899 -41.30 -11.39 -27.68
CA GLU A 899 -41.20 -10.86 -29.06
C GLU A 899 -40.04 -9.86 -29.14
#